data_AF-A0A956HV82-F1
#
_entry.id   AF-A0A956HV82-F1
#
_cell.length_a   1.000
_cell.length_b   1.000
_cell.length_c   1.000
_cell.angle_alpha   90.00
_cell.angle_beta   90.00
_cell.angle_gamma   90.00
#
_symmetry.space_group_name_H-M   'P 1'
#
loop_
_entity.id
_entity.type
_entity.pdbx_description
1 polymer ?
#
loop_
_entity_poly.entity_id
_entity_poly.type
_entity_poly.pdbx_seq_one_letter_code
_entity_poly.pdbx_strand_id
1 'polypeptide(L)'
;MRFAIVVAPSKKQTRRSSAVSAELLAERLAEADAHFQVEWVEPGAGALARFTDALAARADKSGQLLVLYSGRARVDDEGRVLLAPGRTKGGINLAALRKRVAADGADGLFLLDLMHPPDEDDPTASATFTAAVRDAVRPKKSGVGLMVTARPEPTDSDGGPSPFARALLAALEASTKKLSKHGMVTASAVYEAMRADADRFHALAAAGAFRGAREFPLLVQPSVVIGDPASIPPPPPSHDDESVRPPAGSIPDDAPEPWRVGDAHRAADRFDEAIGEYKRALLMLGRSSPERADLYHRIAQCKRALGSDSEAVHNLDKALGVDPLHRRALEEARELLVAQEDFRRLDELYRRRVEATAEPRDKIADLAAIARMWLDEAKDPKPAISALERWLSISEDRVALELLVRAEDALGQHARAIATRQRLAKVLGDAKEAAEVLVAAARIARDELEGGAEAVSLAREALGRDPSALAALEIAAGVLGVARRWRELAELYESVLERTTDDHLAWDLAKKLGVLFRDELDDAEGAKRAFSLATERGPEDVEVHEWLAELYEAERDYTRAARVLRAAVRLTPRTAPLVQRTLWCFEKTGETDSAWSAACLLDHLGEADINESLLADTHRPEGLIAARASIHGEVWEKDLLSKDRDDELERLLSTVREVAHRVRLSDLEKAGKVPRLDDASRYDPAGTTTLARSLSWTCRLLGMEVPALYVEANVPGQLVALPMLEPVVMADKALGSGLSLPELAFLWARALSVFRPEYSLRRVIHSLPDMARLVLAALSVGGAVEGDSVDGHTRALSQALDDELDETAHETLAEIASDFDTRGARARIERWLHRADRIAGRLGLVACGDLHMAAEICERFPLATSSVDEQLDDLFAFALSEEHADIRRRLGVSVKG
;
A
#
# COMPACT_ATOMS: atom_id res chain seq x y z
N MET A 1 5.06 -35.03 3.42
CA MET A 1 6.36 -34.78 2.72
C MET A 1 6.72 -33.29 2.77
N ARG A 2 7.99 -32.89 2.67
CA ARG A 2 8.44 -31.48 2.70
C ARG A 2 8.81 -31.02 1.29
N PHE A 3 8.29 -29.88 0.85
CA PHE A 3 8.44 -29.41 -0.53
C PHE A 3 9.03 -28.00 -0.56
N ALA A 4 9.97 -27.75 -1.47
CA ALA A 4 10.60 -26.45 -1.65
C ALA A 4 10.49 -26.01 -3.12
N ILE A 5 9.98 -24.80 -3.35
CA ILE A 5 9.95 -24.19 -4.68
C ILE A 5 11.04 -23.12 -4.73
N VAL A 6 12.00 -23.29 -5.64
CA VAL A 6 13.12 -22.38 -5.85
C VAL A 6 12.84 -21.55 -7.09
N VAL A 7 12.63 -20.25 -6.89
CA VAL A 7 12.36 -19.29 -7.95
C VAL A 7 13.67 -18.58 -8.30
N ALA A 8 14.39 -19.08 -9.31
CA ALA A 8 15.68 -18.55 -9.73
C ALA A 8 16.02 -18.99 -11.18
N PRO A 9 16.86 -18.22 -11.92
CA PRO A 9 17.23 -18.56 -13.30
C PRO A 9 18.14 -19.79 -13.37
N SER A 10 17.97 -20.65 -14.38
CA SER A 10 18.74 -21.90 -14.51
C SER A 10 20.22 -21.71 -14.91
N LYS A 11 21.03 -22.68 -14.48
CA LYS A 11 22.48 -22.85 -14.71
C LYS A 11 22.97 -22.56 -16.14
N LYS A 12 22.13 -22.76 -17.15
CA LYS A 12 22.52 -22.67 -18.57
C LYS A 12 22.64 -21.23 -19.08
N GLN A 13 22.13 -20.23 -18.35
CA GLN A 13 21.96 -18.88 -18.91
C GLN A 13 22.79 -17.77 -18.25
N THR A 14 23.24 -17.89 -16.98
CA THR A 14 23.97 -16.78 -16.31
C THR A 14 24.89 -17.21 -15.16
N ARG A 15 26.18 -16.79 -15.17
CA ARG A 15 27.08 -16.81 -13.99
C ARG A 15 26.81 -15.59 -13.08
N ARG A 16 25.64 -15.53 -12.45
CA ARG A 16 25.27 -14.43 -11.52
C ARG A 16 25.24 -14.93 -10.08
N SER A 17 25.66 -14.09 -9.13
CA SER A 17 25.67 -14.37 -7.68
C SER A 17 24.34 -14.94 -7.16
N SER A 18 23.20 -14.46 -7.66
CA SER A 18 21.88 -14.94 -7.25
C SER A 18 21.58 -16.38 -7.68
N ALA A 19 22.04 -16.79 -8.86
CA ALA A 19 21.88 -18.16 -9.34
C ALA A 19 22.75 -19.12 -8.50
N VAL A 20 23.99 -18.73 -8.22
CA VAL A 20 24.91 -19.49 -7.35
C VAL A 20 24.34 -19.63 -5.94
N SER A 21 23.76 -18.56 -5.39
CA SER A 21 23.15 -18.54 -4.05
C SER A 21 21.93 -19.46 -3.95
N ALA A 22 21.01 -19.35 -4.92
CA ALA A 22 19.82 -20.20 -4.98
C ALA A 22 20.18 -21.69 -5.11
N GLU A 23 21.22 -22.00 -5.89
CA GLU A 23 21.69 -23.38 -6.10
C GLU A 23 22.28 -24.00 -4.84
N LEU A 24 23.22 -23.33 -4.17
CA LEU A 24 23.83 -23.85 -2.95
C LEU A 24 22.78 -24.07 -1.84
N LEU A 25 21.83 -23.16 -1.72
CA LEU A 25 20.73 -23.29 -0.76
C LEU A 25 19.76 -24.43 -1.14
N ALA A 26 19.45 -24.59 -2.43
CA ALA A 26 18.63 -25.68 -2.92
C ALA A 26 19.27 -27.06 -2.68
N GLU A 27 20.56 -27.21 -2.97
CA GLU A 27 21.33 -28.42 -2.70
C GLU A 27 21.32 -28.75 -1.20
N ARG A 28 21.55 -27.74 -0.35
CA ARG A 28 21.52 -27.91 1.11
C ARG A 28 20.15 -28.32 1.65
N LEU A 29 19.07 -27.78 1.10
CA LEU A 29 17.69 -28.11 1.51
C LEU A 29 17.29 -29.54 1.10
N ALA A 30 17.94 -30.13 0.09
CA ALA A 30 17.69 -31.49 -0.37
C ALA A 30 18.41 -32.57 0.47
N GLU A 31 19.38 -32.19 1.32
CA GLU A 31 20.10 -33.13 2.19
C GLU A 31 19.19 -33.84 3.19
N ALA A 32 19.63 -35.00 3.71
CA ALA A 32 18.79 -35.92 4.49
C ALA A 32 18.19 -35.32 5.78
N ASP A 33 18.82 -34.28 6.35
CA ASP A 33 18.39 -33.61 7.58
C ASP A 33 17.37 -32.48 7.34
N ALA A 34 17.27 -31.97 6.11
CA ALA A 34 16.25 -31.01 5.68
C ALA A 34 15.15 -31.70 4.85
N HIS A 35 15.51 -32.66 4.00
CA HIS A 35 14.60 -33.57 3.30
C HIS A 35 13.50 -32.84 2.50
N PHE A 36 13.83 -31.71 1.86
CA PHE A 36 12.92 -31.05 0.93
C PHE A 36 13.03 -31.65 -0.47
N GLN A 37 11.90 -31.97 -1.07
CA GLN A 37 11.82 -32.16 -2.52
C GLN A 37 11.84 -30.78 -3.18
N VAL A 38 12.85 -30.52 -4.01
CA VAL A 38 13.11 -29.21 -4.60
C VAL A 38 12.60 -29.15 -6.04
N GLU A 39 11.75 -28.17 -6.33
CA GLU A 39 11.19 -27.86 -7.65
C GLU A 39 11.66 -26.47 -8.11
N TRP A 40 12.10 -26.35 -9.36
CA TRP A 40 12.64 -25.08 -9.89
C TRP A 40 11.62 -24.35 -10.76
N VAL A 41 11.48 -23.05 -10.53
CA VAL A 41 10.61 -22.17 -11.32
C VAL A 41 11.44 -21.01 -11.89
N GLU A 42 11.50 -20.95 -13.22
CA GLU A 42 12.17 -19.85 -13.91
C GLU A 42 11.44 -18.51 -13.68
N PRO A 43 12.15 -17.44 -13.29
CA PRO A 43 11.57 -16.11 -13.21
C PRO A 43 11.20 -15.57 -14.62
N GLY A 44 10.23 -14.65 -14.69
CA GLY A 44 9.83 -13.98 -15.93
C GLY A 44 8.34 -14.13 -16.29
N ALA A 45 7.99 -13.92 -17.57
CA ALA A 45 6.61 -14.02 -18.04
C ALA A 45 6.03 -15.43 -17.79
N GLY A 46 4.83 -15.49 -17.22
CA GLY A 46 4.18 -16.75 -16.85
C GLY A 46 4.77 -17.46 -15.61
N ALA A 47 5.73 -16.86 -14.90
CA ALA A 47 6.32 -17.48 -13.70
C ALA A 47 5.29 -17.74 -12.59
N LEU A 48 4.26 -16.90 -12.44
CA LEU A 48 3.17 -17.16 -11.49
C LEU A 48 2.33 -18.39 -11.87
N ALA A 49 2.10 -18.61 -13.17
CA ALA A 49 1.41 -19.80 -13.65
C ALA A 49 2.27 -21.06 -13.40
N ARG A 50 3.56 -21.02 -13.79
CA ARG A 50 4.51 -22.11 -13.50
C ARG A 50 4.65 -22.42 -12.01
N PHE A 51 4.68 -21.39 -11.16
CA PHE A 51 4.64 -21.55 -9.71
C PHE A 51 3.36 -22.25 -9.25
N THR A 52 2.22 -21.88 -9.84
CA THR A 52 0.93 -22.50 -9.53
C THR A 52 0.89 -23.96 -9.97
N ASP A 53 1.47 -24.29 -11.12
CA ASP A 53 1.57 -25.66 -11.62
C ASP A 53 2.49 -26.50 -10.73
N ALA A 54 3.65 -25.97 -10.35
CA ALA A 54 4.58 -26.60 -9.40
C ALA A 54 3.93 -26.86 -8.03
N LEU A 55 3.12 -25.91 -7.56
CA LEU A 55 2.36 -26.07 -6.33
C LEU A 55 1.28 -27.16 -6.46
N ALA A 56 0.58 -27.21 -7.60
CA ALA A 56 -0.47 -28.19 -7.86
C ALA A 56 0.06 -29.63 -8.07
N ALA A 57 1.29 -29.78 -8.57
CA ALA A 57 1.95 -31.06 -8.81
C ALA A 57 2.35 -31.82 -7.53
N ARG A 58 2.22 -31.20 -6.35
CA ARG A 58 2.55 -31.82 -5.07
C ARG A 58 1.59 -32.95 -4.73
N ALA A 59 2.15 -34.13 -4.47
CA ALA A 59 1.40 -35.32 -4.09
C ALA A 59 0.71 -35.19 -2.71
N ASP A 60 1.26 -34.38 -1.81
CA ASP A 60 0.77 -34.17 -0.45
C ASP A 60 0.59 -32.67 -0.15
N LYS A 61 -0.68 -32.25 -0.05
CA LYS A 61 -1.10 -30.87 0.23
C LYS A 61 -1.10 -30.52 1.72
N SER A 62 -0.92 -31.51 2.62
CA SER A 62 -0.90 -31.30 4.07
C SER A 62 0.51 -31.08 4.66
N GLY A 63 1.54 -31.10 3.81
CA GLY A 63 2.95 -30.98 4.19
C GLY A 63 3.46 -29.54 4.35
N GLN A 64 4.77 -29.41 4.54
CA GLN A 64 5.47 -28.12 4.62
C GLN A 64 5.85 -27.60 3.24
N LEU A 65 5.69 -26.29 3.05
CA LEU A 65 6.06 -25.59 1.82
C LEU A 65 7.07 -24.48 2.10
N LEU A 66 8.24 -24.59 1.48
CA LEU A 66 9.25 -23.53 1.48
C LEU A 66 9.30 -22.87 0.11
N VAL A 67 9.34 -21.55 0.06
CA VAL A 67 9.57 -20.80 -1.18
C VAL A 67 10.88 -20.03 -1.04
N LEU A 68 11.88 -20.41 -1.84
CA LEU A 68 13.19 -19.76 -1.90
C LEU A 68 13.25 -18.85 -3.11
N TYR A 69 13.62 -17.58 -2.91
CA TYR A 69 13.91 -16.65 -3.99
C TYR A 69 15.21 -15.90 -3.71
N SER A 70 16.14 -15.90 -4.67
CA SER A 70 17.34 -15.05 -4.63
C SER A 70 17.43 -14.29 -5.95
N GLY A 71 17.40 -12.96 -5.88
CA GLY A 71 17.40 -12.14 -7.09
C GLY A 71 16.93 -10.70 -6.92
N ARG A 72 16.76 -10.02 -8.05
CA ARG A 72 16.29 -8.63 -8.07
C ARG A 72 14.86 -8.51 -7.56
N ALA A 73 14.54 -7.43 -6.87
CA ALA A 73 13.19 -7.08 -6.51
C ALA A 73 13.03 -5.55 -6.56
N ARG A 74 11.81 -5.07 -6.78
CA ARG A 74 11.48 -3.64 -6.70
C ARG A 74 10.09 -3.43 -6.11
N VAL A 75 9.84 -2.25 -5.58
CA VAL A 75 8.48 -1.78 -5.28
C VAL A 75 8.00 -0.97 -6.49
N ASP A 76 6.77 -1.21 -6.95
CA ASP A 76 6.18 -0.41 -8.03
C ASP A 76 5.44 0.84 -7.51
N ASP A 77 4.95 1.66 -8.43
CA ASP A 77 4.26 2.92 -8.15
C ASP A 77 3.00 2.73 -7.28
N GLU A 78 2.46 1.50 -7.21
CA GLU A 78 1.30 1.14 -6.38
C GLU A 78 1.72 0.51 -5.03
N GLY A 79 3.01 0.56 -4.67
CA GLY A 79 3.54 0.01 -3.42
C GLY A 79 3.65 -1.51 -3.40
N ARG A 80 3.57 -2.20 -4.55
CA ARG A 80 3.61 -3.68 -4.61
C ARG A 80 5.03 -4.18 -4.79
N VAL A 81 5.41 -5.16 -3.97
CA VAL A 81 6.71 -5.84 -4.09
C VAL A 81 6.69 -6.82 -5.28
N LEU A 82 7.54 -6.57 -6.26
CA LEU A 82 7.70 -7.37 -7.46
C LEU A 82 9.03 -8.13 -7.43
N LEU A 83 8.97 -9.46 -7.52
CA LEU A 83 10.14 -10.33 -7.66
C LEU A 83 10.52 -10.50 -9.13
N ALA A 84 11.83 -10.54 -9.39
CA ALA A 84 12.45 -10.63 -10.70
C ALA A 84 11.96 -9.56 -11.69
N PRO A 85 11.99 -8.27 -11.32
CA PRO A 85 11.67 -7.23 -12.27
C PRO A 85 12.71 -7.26 -13.40
N GLY A 86 12.22 -7.36 -14.64
CA GLY A 86 13.06 -7.15 -15.81
C GLY A 86 13.57 -5.70 -15.87
N ARG A 87 14.21 -5.32 -16.98
CA ARG A 87 14.50 -3.88 -17.26
C ARG A 87 13.24 -3.05 -17.57
N THR A 88 12.06 -3.69 -17.66
CA THR A 88 10.75 -3.07 -17.97
C THR A 88 9.71 -3.38 -16.89
N LYS A 89 8.52 -2.74 -16.94
CA LYS A 89 7.38 -3.02 -16.05
C LYS A 89 6.96 -4.50 -16.18
N GLY A 90 7.27 -5.30 -15.15
CA GLY A 90 6.92 -6.72 -15.02
C GLY A 90 7.63 -7.34 -13.81
N GLY A 91 7.12 -8.47 -13.31
CA GLY A 91 7.63 -9.18 -12.13
C GLY A 91 6.53 -9.98 -11.44
N ILE A 92 6.89 -10.93 -10.57
CA ILE A 92 5.91 -11.69 -9.79
C ILE A 92 5.52 -10.88 -8.56
N ASN A 93 4.24 -10.51 -8.45
CA ASN A 93 3.72 -9.84 -7.25
C ASN A 93 3.81 -10.77 -6.03
N LEU A 94 4.61 -10.39 -5.04
CA LEU A 94 4.83 -11.18 -3.82
C LEU A 94 3.53 -11.40 -3.03
N ALA A 95 2.63 -10.41 -3.01
CA ALA A 95 1.34 -10.55 -2.35
C ALA A 95 0.42 -11.57 -3.04
N ALA A 96 0.57 -11.75 -4.37
CA ALA A 96 -0.14 -12.79 -5.13
C ALA A 96 0.46 -14.18 -4.87
N LEU A 97 1.79 -14.30 -4.86
CA LEU A 97 2.49 -15.53 -4.45
C LEU A 97 2.07 -15.97 -3.04
N ARG A 98 2.10 -15.04 -2.08
CA ARG A 98 1.63 -15.29 -0.71
C ARG A 98 0.18 -15.76 -0.67
N LYS A 99 -0.74 -15.14 -1.43
CA LYS A 99 -2.14 -15.61 -1.49
C LYS A 99 -2.23 -17.06 -1.96
N ARG A 100 -1.40 -17.46 -2.92
CA ARG A 100 -1.39 -18.83 -3.44
C ARG A 100 -0.83 -19.83 -2.42
N VAL A 101 0.25 -19.47 -1.73
CA VAL A 101 0.81 -20.26 -0.61
C VAL A 101 -0.19 -20.40 0.53
N ALA A 102 -0.83 -19.31 0.96
CA ALA A 102 -1.79 -19.35 2.06
C ALA A 102 -3.06 -20.15 1.72
N ALA A 103 -3.52 -20.11 0.46
CA ALA A 103 -4.67 -20.87 -0.01
C ALA A 103 -4.41 -22.38 -0.15
N ASP A 104 -3.14 -22.81 -0.18
CA ASP A 104 -2.75 -24.22 -0.29
C ASP A 104 -3.01 -25.02 0.99
N GLY A 105 -3.08 -24.34 2.15
CA GLY A 105 -3.28 -24.97 3.46
C GLY A 105 -2.03 -25.60 4.07
N ALA A 106 -0.88 -25.55 3.39
CA ALA A 106 0.42 -25.98 3.90
C ALA A 106 1.01 -24.99 4.93
N ASP A 107 1.79 -25.51 5.89
CA ASP A 107 2.66 -24.67 6.74
C ASP A 107 3.75 -24.06 5.84
N GLY A 108 3.70 -22.74 5.63
CA GLY A 108 4.52 -22.05 4.63
C GLY A 108 5.66 -21.21 5.21
N LEU A 109 6.81 -21.15 4.52
CA LEU A 109 7.93 -20.24 4.81
C LEU A 109 8.47 -19.62 3.52
N PHE A 110 8.61 -18.29 3.49
CA PHE A 110 9.40 -17.58 2.47
C PHE A 110 10.84 -17.39 2.96
N LEU A 111 11.83 -17.82 2.15
CA LEU A 111 13.24 -17.47 2.29
C LEU A 111 13.63 -16.53 1.13
N LEU A 112 13.88 -15.26 1.42
CA LEU A 112 14.06 -14.23 0.40
C LEU A 112 15.43 -13.54 0.51
N ASP A 113 16.24 -13.65 -0.54
CA ASP A 113 17.53 -12.95 -0.71
C ASP A 113 17.40 -11.91 -1.82
N LEU A 114 17.10 -10.66 -1.44
CA LEU A 114 16.61 -9.64 -2.35
C LEU A 114 17.67 -8.59 -2.69
N MET A 115 17.77 -8.23 -3.96
CA MET A 115 18.56 -7.11 -4.44
C MET A 115 17.64 -6.01 -4.96
N HIS A 116 17.67 -4.83 -4.36
CA HIS A 116 16.91 -3.67 -4.82
C HIS A 116 17.81 -2.71 -5.62
N PRO A 117 17.25 -1.80 -6.44
CA PRO A 117 18.03 -0.77 -7.11
C PRO A 117 18.91 -0.02 -6.10
N PRO A 118 20.20 0.22 -6.41
CA PRO A 118 21.08 0.93 -5.49
C PRO A 118 20.64 2.39 -5.35
N ASP A 119 20.67 2.87 -4.12
CA ASP A 119 20.47 4.28 -3.76
C ASP A 119 21.51 4.60 -2.68
N GLU A 120 22.66 5.12 -3.10
CA GLU A 120 23.78 5.43 -2.19
C GLU A 120 23.45 6.59 -1.23
N ASP A 121 22.44 7.39 -1.57
CA ASP A 121 21.96 8.52 -0.80
C ASP A 121 20.83 8.14 0.18
N ASP A 122 20.43 6.85 0.21
CA ASP A 122 19.38 6.33 1.08
C ASP A 122 19.84 5.15 1.93
N PRO A 123 20.41 5.41 3.12
CA PRO A 123 20.78 4.35 4.03
C PRO A 123 19.55 3.59 4.59
N THR A 124 18.33 4.10 4.38
CA THR A 124 17.09 3.42 4.78
C THR A 124 16.56 2.47 3.72
N ALA A 125 17.03 2.54 2.48
CA ALA A 125 16.45 1.81 1.36
C ALA A 125 16.33 0.31 1.62
N SER A 126 17.37 -0.34 2.15
CA SER A 126 17.35 -1.78 2.45
C SER A 126 16.37 -2.14 3.58
N ALA A 127 16.29 -1.32 4.63
CA ALA A 127 15.37 -1.52 5.75
C ALA A 127 13.91 -1.29 5.30
N THR A 128 13.65 -0.20 4.57
CA THR A 128 12.35 0.14 3.96
C THR A 128 11.88 -0.97 3.03
N PHE A 129 12.78 -1.52 2.22
CA PHE A 129 12.47 -2.64 1.33
C PHE A 129 12.09 -3.91 2.12
N THR A 130 12.82 -4.20 3.19
CA THR A 130 12.55 -5.34 4.08
C THR A 130 11.18 -5.19 4.77
N ALA A 131 10.82 -3.98 5.20
CA ALA A 131 9.50 -3.66 5.74
C ALA A 131 8.38 -3.84 4.70
N ALA A 132 8.57 -3.37 3.45
CA ALA A 132 7.61 -3.58 2.36
C ALA A 132 7.38 -5.07 2.06
N VAL A 133 8.45 -5.89 2.12
CA VAL A 133 8.37 -7.34 1.96
C VAL A 133 7.59 -7.99 3.10
N ARG A 134 7.86 -7.60 4.35
CA ARG A 134 7.10 -8.05 5.53
C ARG A 134 5.60 -7.72 5.37
N ASP A 135 5.26 -6.53 4.93
CA ASP A 135 3.88 -6.08 4.74
C ASP A 135 3.19 -6.76 3.55
N ALA A 136 3.95 -7.13 2.51
CA ALA A 136 3.46 -7.94 1.40
C ALA A 136 3.17 -9.38 1.83
N VAL A 137 3.95 -9.96 2.74
CA VAL A 137 3.75 -11.34 3.25
C VAL A 137 2.72 -11.40 4.38
N ARG A 138 2.64 -10.36 5.23
CA ARG A 138 1.78 -10.28 6.43
C ARG A 138 1.85 -11.54 7.32
N PRO A 139 3.01 -11.93 7.85
CA PRO A 139 3.20 -13.24 8.48
C PRO A 139 2.14 -13.63 9.52
N LYS A 140 1.78 -12.70 10.41
CA LYS A 140 0.73 -12.89 11.43
C LYS A 140 -0.67 -13.13 10.84
N LYS A 141 -1.02 -12.44 9.75
CA LYS A 141 -2.36 -12.50 9.13
C LYS A 141 -2.49 -13.60 8.09
N SER A 142 -1.43 -13.88 7.33
CA SER A 142 -1.41 -14.92 6.30
C SER A 142 -1.10 -16.30 6.87
N GLY A 143 -0.50 -16.36 8.06
CA GLY A 143 -0.01 -17.60 8.66
C GLY A 143 1.30 -18.10 8.05
N VAL A 144 1.88 -17.41 7.06
CA VAL A 144 3.09 -17.82 6.34
C VAL A 144 4.31 -17.15 6.96
N GLY A 145 5.33 -17.91 7.36
CA GLY A 145 6.58 -17.38 7.90
C GLY A 145 7.43 -16.65 6.84
N LEU A 146 8.36 -15.82 7.30
CA LEU A 146 9.26 -15.05 6.44
C LEU A 146 10.66 -14.96 7.06
N MET A 147 11.69 -15.26 6.27
CA MET A 147 13.06 -14.84 6.51
C MET A 147 13.52 -14.09 5.27
N VAL A 148 13.99 -12.86 5.45
CA VAL A 148 14.29 -11.95 4.35
C VAL A 148 15.61 -11.24 4.59
N THR A 149 16.36 -11.00 3.53
CA THR A 149 17.36 -9.95 3.45
C THR A 149 17.09 -9.06 2.25
N ALA A 150 17.46 -7.78 2.35
CA ALA A 150 17.48 -6.87 1.23
C ALA A 150 18.82 -6.13 1.20
N ARG A 151 19.38 -5.95 0.00
CA ARG A 151 20.61 -5.18 -0.22
C ARG A 151 20.59 -4.42 -1.54
N PRO A 152 21.39 -3.35 -1.69
CA PRO A 152 21.61 -2.71 -2.98
C PRO A 152 22.17 -3.71 -4.00
N GLU A 153 21.74 -3.61 -5.25
CA GLU A 153 22.34 -4.39 -6.33
C GLU A 153 23.82 -4.02 -6.48
N PRO A 154 24.75 -4.99 -6.39
CA PRO A 154 26.18 -4.70 -6.48
C PRO A 154 26.53 -4.19 -7.89
N THR A 155 27.41 -3.18 -7.93
CA THR A 155 27.93 -2.59 -9.17
C THR A 155 28.85 -3.54 -9.94
N ASP A 156 29.58 -4.41 -9.22
CA ASP A 156 30.45 -5.45 -9.78
C ASP A 156 29.86 -6.86 -9.64
N SER A 157 30.06 -7.70 -10.67
CA SER A 157 29.58 -9.08 -10.69
C SER A 157 30.50 -9.99 -9.87
N ASP A 158 30.38 -9.96 -8.56
CA ASP A 158 31.06 -10.94 -7.73
C ASP A 158 30.45 -12.33 -7.99
N GLY A 159 31.25 -13.27 -8.48
CA GLY A 159 30.80 -14.58 -8.95
C GLY A 159 30.41 -15.56 -7.83
N GLY A 160 30.52 -15.13 -6.58
CA GLY A 160 30.32 -15.95 -5.38
C GLY A 160 28.90 -15.88 -4.78
N PRO A 161 28.65 -16.71 -3.74
CA PRO A 161 27.39 -16.70 -3.00
C PRO A 161 27.17 -15.38 -2.25
N SER A 162 25.91 -14.97 -2.16
CA SER A 162 25.50 -13.79 -1.42
C SER A 162 25.91 -13.89 0.06
N PRO A 163 26.10 -12.76 0.75
CA PRO A 163 26.32 -12.75 2.20
C PRO A 163 25.25 -13.56 2.96
N PHE A 164 23.99 -13.45 2.54
CA PHE A 164 22.89 -14.22 3.12
C PHE A 164 23.02 -15.71 2.90
N ALA A 165 23.31 -16.16 1.68
CA ALA A 165 23.54 -17.58 1.42
C ALA A 165 24.71 -18.12 2.26
N ARG A 166 25.81 -17.36 2.38
CA ARG A 166 26.96 -17.74 3.22
C ARG A 166 26.59 -17.86 4.70
N ALA A 167 25.85 -16.88 5.24
CA ALA A 167 25.42 -16.88 6.63
C ALA A 167 24.41 -18.02 6.92
N LEU A 168 23.42 -18.21 6.05
CA LEU A 168 22.40 -19.24 6.19
C LEU A 168 23.00 -20.66 6.09
N LEU A 169 23.89 -20.91 5.14
CA LEU A 169 24.59 -22.20 5.02
C LEU A 169 25.40 -22.53 6.28
N ALA A 170 26.19 -21.58 6.77
CA ALA A 170 26.96 -21.74 8.01
C ALA A 170 26.06 -22.00 9.23
N ALA A 171 24.92 -21.31 9.32
CA ALA A 171 23.96 -21.49 10.40
C ALA A 171 23.25 -22.85 10.33
N LEU A 172 22.90 -23.33 9.14
CA LEU A 172 22.34 -24.66 8.92
C LEU A 172 23.35 -25.75 9.32
N GLU A 173 24.62 -25.61 8.92
CA GLU A 173 25.71 -26.51 9.32
C GLU A 173 25.90 -26.54 10.84
N ALA A 174 25.98 -25.37 11.49
CA ALA A 174 26.10 -25.27 12.95
C ALA A 174 24.89 -25.89 13.68
N SER A 175 23.70 -25.79 13.06
CA SER A 175 22.45 -26.29 13.62
C SER A 175 22.26 -27.81 13.49
N THR A 176 22.97 -28.48 12.57
CA THR A 176 22.93 -29.96 12.46
C THR A 176 23.31 -30.66 13.76
N LYS A 177 24.25 -30.11 14.53
CA LYS A 177 24.61 -30.64 15.86
C LYS A 177 23.45 -30.55 16.85
N LYS A 178 22.67 -29.47 16.80
CA LYS A 178 21.49 -29.26 17.66
C LYS A 178 20.30 -30.16 17.27
N LEU A 179 20.22 -30.54 15.99
CA LEU A 179 19.20 -31.46 15.47
C LEU A 179 19.22 -32.80 16.21
N SER A 180 20.41 -33.34 16.51
CA SER A 180 20.59 -34.59 17.25
C SER A 180 19.95 -34.56 18.66
N LYS A 181 19.84 -33.38 19.28
CA LYS A 181 19.42 -33.20 20.68
C LYS A 181 17.93 -32.91 20.85
N HIS A 182 17.27 -32.29 19.87
CA HIS A 182 15.88 -31.81 20.00
C HIS A 182 14.92 -32.36 18.93
N GLY A 183 15.41 -33.21 18.00
CA GLY A 183 14.58 -33.83 16.96
C GLY A 183 14.20 -32.92 15.79
N MET A 184 14.23 -31.59 15.97
CA MET A 184 14.03 -30.58 14.92
C MET A 184 14.75 -29.26 15.24
N VAL A 185 15.02 -28.44 14.22
CA VAL A 185 15.51 -27.05 14.36
C VAL A 185 14.61 -26.13 13.54
N THR A 186 14.10 -25.06 14.16
CA THR A 186 13.15 -24.13 13.52
C THR A 186 13.83 -23.00 12.76
N ALA A 187 13.09 -22.33 11.89
CA ALA A 187 13.54 -21.17 11.12
C ALA A 187 14.03 -20.04 12.03
N SER A 188 13.31 -19.76 13.12
CA SER A 188 13.74 -18.79 14.13
C SER A 188 15.05 -19.22 14.78
N ALA A 189 15.22 -20.50 15.14
CA ALA A 189 16.46 -21.01 15.73
C ALA A 189 17.66 -20.98 14.76
N VAL A 190 17.43 -21.17 13.46
CA VAL A 190 18.46 -21.02 12.43
C VAL A 190 18.83 -19.55 12.25
N TYR A 191 17.85 -18.64 12.25
CA TYR A 191 18.12 -17.19 12.20
C TYR A 191 18.94 -16.73 13.41
N GLU A 192 18.60 -17.18 14.63
CA GLU A 192 19.41 -16.90 15.82
C GLU A 192 20.83 -17.48 15.72
N ALA A 193 21.00 -18.62 15.03
CA ALA A 193 22.33 -19.16 14.76
C ALA A 193 23.11 -18.33 13.72
N MET A 194 22.43 -17.73 12.73
CA MET A 194 23.04 -16.74 11.84
C MET A 194 23.50 -15.52 12.63
N ARG A 195 22.63 -15.02 13.52
CA ARG A 195 22.89 -13.86 14.38
C ARG A 195 24.07 -14.06 15.33
N ALA A 196 24.25 -15.27 15.84
CA ALA A 196 25.36 -15.61 16.72
C ALA A 196 26.75 -15.57 16.03
N ASP A 197 26.79 -15.62 14.70
CA ASP A 197 28.01 -15.50 13.89
C ASP A 197 28.16 -14.06 13.40
N ALA A 198 28.63 -13.18 14.30
CA ALA A 198 28.73 -11.74 14.08
C ALA A 198 29.44 -11.39 12.75
N ASP A 199 30.55 -12.05 12.43
CA ASP A 199 31.33 -11.79 11.22
C ASP A 199 30.52 -11.97 9.94
N ARG A 200 29.73 -13.05 9.84
CA ARG A 200 28.89 -13.32 8.67
C ARG A 200 27.60 -12.52 8.68
N PHE A 201 27.03 -12.28 9.86
CA PHE A 201 25.78 -11.55 10.00
C PHE A 201 25.95 -10.05 9.71
N HIS A 202 27.08 -9.46 10.10
CA HIS A 202 27.40 -8.06 9.81
C HIS A 202 27.55 -7.75 8.32
N ALA A 203 27.76 -8.76 7.47
CA ALA A 203 27.78 -8.60 6.03
C ALA A 203 26.39 -8.45 5.39
N LEU A 204 25.30 -8.55 6.17
CA LEU A 204 23.93 -8.33 5.73
C LEU A 204 23.57 -6.83 5.84
N ALA A 205 23.04 -6.25 4.76
CA ALA A 205 22.65 -4.83 4.73
C ALA A 205 21.33 -4.59 5.49
N ALA A 206 20.31 -5.42 5.23
CA ALA A 206 19.13 -5.53 6.05
C ALA A 206 18.65 -6.99 6.10
N ALA A 207 18.21 -7.46 7.26
CA ALA A 207 17.77 -8.83 7.48
C ALA A 207 16.61 -8.86 8.49
N GLY A 208 15.71 -9.84 8.39
CA GLY A 208 14.62 -10.01 9.36
C GLY A 208 14.02 -11.40 9.30
N ALA A 209 13.54 -11.89 10.45
CA ALA A 209 12.84 -13.15 10.56
C ALA A 209 11.51 -12.99 11.31
N PHE A 210 10.42 -13.43 10.67
CA PHE A 210 9.06 -13.23 11.16
C PHE A 210 8.31 -14.56 11.15
N ARG A 211 7.75 -14.89 12.32
CA ARG A 211 6.98 -16.12 12.51
C ARG A 211 5.61 -16.02 11.85
N GLY A 212 5.19 -17.13 11.22
CA GLY A 212 3.84 -17.33 10.71
C GLY A 212 2.87 -17.83 11.79
N ALA A 213 1.86 -18.63 11.41
CA ALA A 213 0.91 -19.22 12.35
C ALA A 213 1.59 -20.21 13.31
N ARG A 214 2.65 -20.89 12.85
CA ARG A 214 3.45 -21.87 13.60
C ARG A 214 4.94 -21.64 13.35
N GLU A 215 5.78 -22.14 14.25
CA GLU A 215 7.23 -22.21 13.99
C GLU A 215 7.48 -23.20 12.84
N PHE A 216 8.24 -22.78 11.84
CA PHE A 216 8.54 -23.61 10.69
C PHE A 216 9.83 -24.39 10.97
N PRO A 217 9.81 -25.73 11.09
CA PRO A 217 11.05 -26.50 11.18
C PRO A 217 11.81 -26.38 9.85
N LEU A 218 13.11 -26.12 9.90
CA LEU A 218 14.03 -26.17 8.74
C LEU A 218 14.75 -27.52 8.70
N LEU A 219 15.22 -28.03 9.84
CA LEU A 219 15.86 -29.34 9.96
C LEU A 219 14.99 -30.28 10.81
N VAL A 220 14.91 -31.56 10.43
CA VAL A 220 14.14 -32.61 11.13
C VAL A 220 14.92 -33.93 11.16
N GLN A 221 14.84 -34.68 12.26
CA GLN A 221 15.42 -36.02 12.29
C GLN A 221 14.56 -36.99 11.46
N PRO A 222 15.17 -37.80 10.58
CA PRO A 222 14.44 -38.85 9.87
C PRO A 222 14.12 -40.01 10.83
N SER A 223 12.85 -40.12 11.24
CA SER A 223 12.36 -41.26 12.04
C SER A 223 11.79 -42.36 11.14
N VAL A 224 12.35 -43.56 11.33
CA VAL A 224 11.84 -44.95 11.14
C VAL A 224 10.49 -45.12 10.42
N VAL A 225 10.51 -45.99 9.41
CA VAL A 225 9.37 -46.64 8.74
C VAL A 225 8.22 -46.94 9.72
N ILE A 226 7.05 -46.35 9.49
CA ILE A 226 5.78 -46.84 10.03
C ILE A 226 5.01 -47.45 8.85
N GLY A 227 4.98 -48.77 8.81
CA GLY A 227 3.90 -49.48 8.13
C GLY A 227 2.74 -49.61 9.10
N ASP A 228 1.57 -49.06 8.73
CA ASP A 228 0.28 -49.78 8.70
C ASP A 228 -0.81 -48.83 8.14
N PRO A 229 -1.57 -49.20 7.11
CA PRO A 229 -2.72 -48.44 6.61
C PRO A 229 -3.97 -48.79 7.43
N ALA A 230 -4.03 -48.37 8.70
CA ALA A 230 -5.22 -48.58 9.53
C ALA A 230 -5.31 -47.52 10.65
N SER A 231 -5.76 -46.30 10.32
CA SER A 231 -6.45 -45.38 11.25
C SER A 231 -6.69 -44.01 10.61
N ILE A 232 -7.75 -43.91 9.83
CA ILE A 232 -8.39 -42.62 9.52
C ILE A 232 -9.65 -42.55 10.41
N PRO A 233 -9.82 -41.55 11.28
CA PRO A 233 -11.10 -41.31 11.92
C PRO A 233 -12.07 -40.73 10.88
N PRO A 234 -13.35 -41.15 10.86
CA PRO A 234 -14.29 -40.71 9.82
C PRO A 234 -14.64 -39.21 9.98
N PRO A 235 -15.08 -38.53 8.91
CA PRO A 235 -15.60 -37.17 8.98
C PRO A 235 -16.90 -37.11 9.82
N PRO A 236 -17.28 -35.92 10.35
CA PRO A 236 -18.48 -35.79 11.15
C PRO A 236 -19.74 -36.09 10.32
N PRO A 237 -20.82 -36.59 10.96
CA PRO A 237 -22.00 -37.03 10.24
C PRO A 237 -22.70 -35.83 9.61
N SER A 238 -22.79 -35.80 8.29
CA SER A 238 -23.88 -35.10 7.63
C SER A 238 -25.18 -35.82 7.99
N HIS A 239 -26.20 -35.06 8.38
CA HIS A 239 -27.54 -35.58 8.65
C HIS A 239 -28.11 -36.22 7.39
N ASP A 240 -27.88 -37.52 7.23
CA ASP A 240 -28.72 -38.39 6.44
C ASP A 240 -29.98 -38.64 7.25
N ASP A 241 -31.07 -37.96 6.89
CA ASP A 241 -32.41 -38.43 7.23
C ASP A 241 -32.74 -39.57 6.24
N GLU A 242 -32.05 -40.70 6.42
CA GLU A 242 -32.35 -41.99 5.79
C GLU A 242 -33.68 -42.50 6.35
N SER A 243 -34.77 -41.97 5.83
CA SER A 243 -36.06 -42.64 5.93
C SER A 243 -36.09 -43.82 4.95
N VAL A 244 -35.62 -44.96 5.45
CA VAL A 244 -36.05 -46.33 5.09
C VAL A 244 -35.86 -46.73 3.62
N ARG A 245 -34.63 -47.04 3.18
CA ARG A 245 -34.36 -48.00 2.09
C ARG A 245 -32.97 -48.64 2.26
N PRO A 246 -32.80 -49.95 2.00
CA PRO A 246 -31.48 -50.61 2.08
C PRO A 246 -30.50 -50.01 1.06
N PRO A 247 -29.17 -50.12 1.29
CA PRO A 247 -28.16 -49.56 0.39
C PRO A 247 -28.34 -50.14 -1.02
N ALA A 248 -28.72 -49.29 -1.99
CA ALA A 248 -28.92 -49.68 -3.38
C ALA A 248 -27.69 -50.45 -3.88
N GLY A 249 -27.85 -51.74 -4.16
CA GLY A 249 -26.75 -52.67 -4.45
C GLY A 249 -26.84 -53.99 -3.68
N SER A 250 -27.37 -53.99 -2.45
CA SER A 250 -27.75 -55.23 -1.77
C SER A 250 -28.97 -55.82 -2.47
N ILE A 251 -28.89 -57.10 -2.85
CA ILE A 251 -30.05 -57.85 -3.34
C ILE A 251 -31.07 -57.90 -2.18
N PRO A 252 -32.33 -57.44 -2.37
CA PRO A 252 -33.36 -57.59 -1.34
C PRO A 252 -33.43 -59.04 -0.86
N ASP A 253 -33.66 -59.27 0.45
CA ASP A 253 -33.68 -60.63 0.99
C ASP A 253 -34.74 -61.50 0.31
N ASP A 254 -35.85 -60.88 -0.11
CA ASP A 254 -36.98 -61.43 -0.85
C ASP A 254 -36.84 -61.35 -2.38
N ALA A 255 -35.66 -60.99 -2.91
CA ALA A 255 -35.47 -60.89 -4.35
C ALA A 255 -35.70 -62.26 -5.05
N PRO A 256 -36.38 -62.27 -6.21
CA PRO A 256 -36.57 -63.48 -6.99
C PRO A 256 -35.24 -64.15 -7.33
N GLU A 257 -35.18 -65.49 -7.28
CA GLU A 257 -33.97 -66.25 -7.58
C GLU A 257 -33.26 -65.84 -8.91
N PRO A 258 -33.97 -65.55 -10.02
CA PRO A 258 -33.32 -65.07 -11.24
C PRO A 258 -32.51 -63.77 -11.07
N TRP A 259 -32.82 -62.93 -10.08
CA TRP A 259 -32.02 -61.76 -9.76
C TRP A 259 -30.62 -62.16 -9.28
N ARG A 260 -30.55 -63.05 -8.28
CA ARG A 260 -29.29 -63.54 -7.70
C ARG A 260 -28.43 -64.23 -8.75
N VAL A 261 -29.06 -65.05 -9.59
CA VAL A 261 -28.39 -65.73 -10.71
C VAL A 261 -27.86 -64.70 -11.72
N GLY A 262 -28.62 -63.66 -12.04
CA GLY A 262 -28.19 -62.57 -12.91
C GLY A 262 -26.94 -61.83 -12.39
N ASP A 263 -26.87 -61.55 -11.09
CA ASP A 263 -25.69 -60.95 -10.45
C ASP A 263 -24.45 -61.84 -10.53
N ALA A 264 -24.61 -63.15 -10.32
CA ALA A 264 -23.53 -64.11 -10.44
C ALA A 264 -23.01 -64.20 -11.89
N HIS A 265 -23.90 -64.09 -12.89
CA HIS A 265 -23.49 -64.01 -14.30
C HIS A 265 -22.76 -62.70 -14.61
N ARG A 266 -23.26 -61.56 -14.13
CA ARG A 266 -22.64 -60.24 -14.32
C ARG A 266 -21.25 -60.17 -13.68
N ALA A 267 -21.07 -60.73 -12.49
CA ALA A 267 -19.77 -60.80 -11.81
C ALA A 267 -18.75 -61.73 -12.51
N ALA A 268 -19.24 -62.64 -13.36
CA ALA A 268 -18.43 -63.54 -14.17
C ALA A 268 -18.26 -63.05 -15.63
N ASP A 269 -18.52 -61.76 -15.89
CA ASP A 269 -18.49 -61.11 -17.22
C ASP A 269 -19.37 -61.78 -18.31
N ARG A 270 -20.37 -62.55 -17.88
CA ARG A 270 -21.37 -63.21 -18.75
C ARG A 270 -22.61 -62.34 -18.88
N PHE A 271 -22.47 -61.23 -19.62
CA PHE A 271 -23.45 -60.15 -19.63
C PHE A 271 -24.77 -60.50 -20.32
N ASP A 272 -24.75 -61.30 -21.39
CA ASP A 272 -25.99 -61.70 -22.10
C ASP A 272 -26.85 -62.65 -21.26
N GLU A 273 -26.23 -63.61 -20.58
CA GLU A 273 -26.90 -64.49 -19.62
C GLU A 273 -27.45 -63.71 -18.43
N ALA A 274 -26.68 -62.75 -17.91
CA ALA A 274 -27.13 -61.86 -16.84
C ALA A 274 -28.40 -61.07 -17.24
N ILE A 275 -28.41 -60.47 -18.44
CA ILE A 275 -29.58 -59.75 -18.97
C ILE A 275 -30.80 -60.67 -19.09
N GLY A 276 -30.60 -61.92 -19.51
CA GLY A 276 -31.66 -62.93 -19.60
C GLY A 276 -32.33 -63.20 -18.25
N GLU A 277 -31.53 -63.40 -17.21
CA GLU A 277 -32.03 -63.68 -15.85
C GLU A 277 -32.63 -62.43 -15.19
N TYR A 278 -32.06 -61.24 -15.39
CA TYR A 278 -32.69 -59.99 -14.94
C TYR A 278 -34.05 -59.73 -15.60
N LYS A 279 -34.22 -60.06 -16.90
CA LYS A 279 -35.54 -59.98 -17.57
C LYS A 279 -36.56 -60.95 -16.99
N ARG A 280 -36.14 -62.15 -16.56
CA ARG A 280 -37.02 -63.09 -15.85
C ARG A 280 -37.41 -62.56 -14.48
N ALA A 281 -36.46 -61.99 -13.73
CA ALA A 281 -36.75 -61.34 -12.45
C ALA A 281 -37.77 -60.20 -12.63
N LEU A 282 -37.65 -59.38 -13.69
CA LEU A 282 -38.62 -58.32 -14.01
C LEU A 282 -40.04 -58.84 -14.30
N LEU A 283 -40.22 -60.08 -14.77
CA LEU A 283 -41.55 -60.67 -14.99
C LEU A 283 -42.20 -61.14 -13.69
N MET A 284 -41.40 -61.45 -12.68
CA MET A 284 -41.85 -61.90 -11.37
C MET A 284 -42.21 -60.73 -10.44
N LEU A 285 -41.68 -59.54 -10.71
CA LEU A 285 -42.01 -58.31 -9.98
C LEU A 285 -43.27 -57.64 -10.53
N GLY A 286 -44.16 -57.20 -9.64
CA GLY A 286 -45.37 -56.44 -10.01
C GLY A 286 -45.03 -55.15 -10.76
N ARG A 287 -45.90 -54.67 -11.66
CA ARG A 287 -45.56 -53.55 -12.58
C ARG A 287 -45.12 -52.24 -11.88
N SER A 288 -45.57 -52.00 -10.65
CA SER A 288 -45.24 -50.81 -9.85
C SER A 288 -44.18 -51.07 -8.77
N SER A 289 -43.51 -52.23 -8.81
CA SER A 289 -42.46 -52.58 -7.83
C SER A 289 -41.25 -51.64 -8.03
N PRO A 290 -40.77 -50.97 -6.96
CA PRO A 290 -39.60 -50.08 -7.03
C PRO A 290 -38.32 -50.85 -7.35
N GLU A 291 -38.24 -52.12 -6.98
CA GLU A 291 -37.09 -53.00 -7.25
C GLU A 291 -36.86 -53.25 -8.76
N ARG A 292 -37.87 -52.94 -9.60
CA ARG A 292 -37.71 -52.95 -11.06
C ARG A 292 -36.69 -51.90 -11.53
N ALA A 293 -36.56 -50.77 -10.84
CA ALA A 293 -35.60 -49.73 -11.20
C ALA A 293 -34.15 -50.25 -11.09
N ASP A 294 -33.83 -50.98 -10.03
CA ASP A 294 -32.52 -51.62 -9.83
C ASP A 294 -32.22 -52.67 -10.90
N LEU A 295 -33.20 -53.49 -11.29
CA LEU A 295 -33.01 -54.48 -12.35
C LEU A 295 -32.79 -53.81 -13.72
N TYR A 296 -33.52 -52.74 -14.03
CA TYR A 296 -33.28 -51.98 -15.26
C TYR A 296 -31.90 -51.30 -15.26
N HIS A 297 -31.46 -50.75 -14.14
CA HIS A 297 -30.11 -50.21 -13.97
C HIS A 297 -29.03 -51.27 -14.19
N ARG A 298 -29.17 -52.47 -13.61
CA ARG A 298 -28.22 -53.58 -13.83
C ARG A 298 -28.21 -54.08 -15.28
N ILE A 299 -29.36 -54.14 -15.95
CA ILE A 299 -29.43 -54.44 -17.39
C ILE A 299 -28.68 -53.38 -18.18
N ALA A 300 -28.81 -52.10 -17.82
CA ALA A 300 -28.07 -51.03 -18.48
C ALA A 300 -26.55 -51.18 -18.31
N GLN A 301 -26.08 -51.52 -17.11
CA GLN A 301 -24.66 -51.79 -16.86
C GLN A 301 -24.13 -52.94 -17.73
N CYS A 302 -24.88 -54.05 -17.84
CA CYS A 302 -24.52 -55.16 -18.73
C CYS A 302 -24.49 -54.72 -20.21
N LYS A 303 -25.46 -53.91 -20.64
CA LYS A 303 -25.51 -53.39 -22.02
C LYS A 303 -24.38 -52.43 -22.33
N ARG A 304 -23.98 -51.61 -21.37
CA ARG A 304 -22.81 -50.74 -21.47
C ARG A 304 -21.50 -51.53 -21.57
N ALA A 305 -21.35 -52.59 -20.76
CA ALA A 305 -20.20 -53.49 -20.85
C ALA A 305 -20.09 -54.21 -22.21
N LEU A 306 -21.23 -54.45 -22.87
CA LEU A 306 -21.31 -54.98 -24.23
C LEU A 306 -21.14 -53.91 -25.34
N GLY A 307 -20.82 -52.66 -24.98
CA GLY A 307 -20.64 -51.54 -25.92
C GLY A 307 -21.92 -51.02 -26.57
N SER A 308 -23.09 -51.38 -26.02
CA SER A 308 -24.41 -51.02 -26.56
C SER A 308 -25.02 -49.82 -25.80
N ASP A 309 -24.37 -48.66 -25.88
CA ASP A 309 -24.71 -47.48 -25.07
C ASP A 309 -26.14 -46.96 -25.30
N SER A 310 -26.67 -47.03 -26.52
CA SER A 310 -28.06 -46.63 -26.82
C SER A 310 -29.09 -47.53 -26.10
N GLU A 311 -28.80 -48.83 -26.00
CA GLU A 311 -29.66 -49.76 -25.26
C GLU A 311 -29.48 -49.59 -23.74
N ALA A 312 -28.28 -49.24 -23.29
CA ALA A 312 -28.04 -48.89 -21.89
C ALA A 312 -28.88 -47.68 -21.48
N VAL A 313 -28.81 -46.58 -22.25
CA VAL A 313 -29.65 -45.37 -22.04
C VAL A 313 -31.15 -45.71 -22.01
N HIS A 314 -31.64 -46.55 -22.92
CA HIS A 314 -33.06 -46.96 -22.92
C HIS A 314 -33.47 -47.71 -21.64
N ASN A 315 -32.57 -48.52 -21.07
CA ASN A 315 -32.85 -49.20 -19.81
C ASN A 315 -32.71 -48.25 -18.60
N LEU A 316 -31.79 -47.27 -18.64
CA LEU A 316 -31.70 -46.23 -17.62
C LEU A 316 -32.96 -45.34 -17.60
N ASP A 317 -33.50 -44.98 -18.76
CA ASP A 317 -34.78 -44.29 -18.88
C ASP A 317 -35.94 -45.06 -18.26
N LYS A 318 -35.96 -46.38 -18.46
CA LYS A 318 -36.96 -47.24 -17.82
C LYS A 318 -36.76 -47.30 -16.31
N ALA A 319 -35.52 -47.34 -15.84
CA ALA A 319 -35.22 -47.31 -14.41
C ALA A 319 -35.74 -46.00 -13.78
N LEU A 320 -35.40 -44.86 -14.38
CA LEU A 320 -35.80 -43.52 -13.91
C LEU A 320 -37.29 -43.21 -14.15
N GLY A 321 -37.93 -43.90 -15.09
CA GLY A 321 -39.38 -43.86 -15.27
C GLY A 321 -40.15 -44.63 -14.19
N VAL A 322 -39.52 -45.64 -13.57
CA VAL A 322 -40.09 -46.37 -12.41
C VAL A 322 -39.78 -45.62 -11.11
N ASP A 323 -38.53 -45.20 -10.92
CA ASP A 323 -38.08 -44.43 -9.76
C ASP A 323 -37.22 -43.23 -10.19
N PRO A 324 -37.80 -42.03 -10.29
CA PRO A 324 -37.06 -40.81 -10.65
C PRO A 324 -35.95 -40.43 -9.65
N LEU A 325 -35.99 -40.94 -8.40
CA LEU A 325 -35.01 -40.67 -7.37
C LEU A 325 -33.84 -41.67 -7.38
N HIS A 326 -33.80 -42.60 -8.34
CA HIS A 326 -32.72 -43.58 -8.46
C HIS A 326 -31.38 -42.93 -8.84
N ARG A 327 -30.58 -42.57 -7.81
CA ARG A 327 -29.36 -41.78 -7.95
C ARG A 327 -28.33 -42.39 -8.91
N ARG A 328 -28.05 -43.69 -8.79
CA ARG A 328 -27.03 -44.36 -9.62
C ARG A 328 -27.44 -44.45 -11.08
N ALA A 329 -28.72 -44.74 -11.34
CA ALA A 329 -29.24 -44.76 -12.70
C ALA A 329 -29.13 -43.36 -13.35
N LEU A 330 -29.39 -42.29 -12.59
CA LEU A 330 -29.25 -40.93 -13.10
C LEU A 330 -27.80 -40.52 -13.36
N GLU A 331 -26.87 -40.89 -12.47
CA GLU A 331 -25.43 -40.63 -12.65
C GLU A 331 -24.89 -41.30 -13.91
N GLU A 332 -25.24 -42.58 -14.13
CA GLU A 332 -24.86 -43.31 -15.35
C GLU A 332 -25.58 -42.77 -16.60
N ALA A 333 -26.86 -42.37 -16.49
CA ALA A 333 -27.60 -41.77 -17.59
C ALA A 333 -26.97 -40.44 -18.01
N ARG A 334 -26.58 -39.59 -17.04
CA ARG A 334 -25.88 -38.34 -17.30
C ARG A 334 -24.60 -38.60 -18.10
N GLU A 335 -23.76 -39.52 -17.65
CA GLU A 335 -22.48 -39.79 -18.30
C GLU A 335 -22.67 -40.17 -19.78
N LEU A 336 -23.61 -41.08 -20.07
CA LEU A 336 -23.89 -41.53 -21.43
C LEU A 336 -24.57 -40.46 -22.28
N LEU A 337 -25.54 -39.73 -21.74
CA LEU A 337 -26.29 -38.70 -22.48
C LEU A 337 -25.44 -37.48 -22.78
N VAL A 338 -24.55 -37.07 -21.88
CA VAL A 338 -23.58 -35.99 -22.14
C VAL A 338 -22.59 -36.41 -23.22
N ALA A 339 -22.09 -37.67 -23.20
CA ALA A 339 -21.22 -38.19 -24.26
C ALA A 339 -21.92 -38.29 -25.63
N GLN A 340 -23.24 -38.44 -25.65
CA GLN A 340 -24.08 -38.46 -26.86
C GLN A 340 -24.59 -37.07 -27.26
N GLU A 341 -24.28 -36.02 -26.50
CA GLU A 341 -24.81 -34.65 -26.66
C GLU A 341 -26.35 -34.56 -26.63
N ASP A 342 -27.04 -35.54 -26.02
CA ASP A 342 -28.51 -35.56 -25.88
C ASP A 342 -28.95 -34.87 -24.59
N PHE A 343 -28.69 -33.56 -24.52
CA PHE A 343 -29.00 -32.72 -23.36
C PHE A 343 -30.50 -32.56 -23.11
N ARG A 344 -31.34 -32.69 -24.15
CA ARG A 344 -32.80 -32.57 -24.01
C ARG A 344 -33.36 -33.72 -23.20
N ARG A 345 -32.95 -34.95 -23.51
CA ARG A 345 -33.38 -36.14 -22.78
C ARG A 345 -32.91 -36.10 -21.33
N LEU A 346 -31.68 -35.63 -21.11
CA LEU A 346 -31.14 -35.46 -19.76
C LEU A 346 -31.90 -34.39 -18.95
N ASP A 347 -32.28 -33.26 -19.56
CA ASP A 347 -33.16 -32.24 -18.94
C ASP A 347 -34.50 -32.86 -18.51
N GLU A 348 -35.15 -33.64 -19.38
CA GLU A 348 -36.40 -34.33 -19.04
C GLU A 348 -36.27 -35.25 -17.82
N LEU A 349 -35.17 -36.00 -17.72
CA LEU A 349 -34.90 -36.88 -16.57
C LEU A 349 -34.73 -36.07 -15.28
N TYR A 350 -33.93 -35.00 -15.31
CA TYR A 350 -33.78 -34.11 -14.15
C TYR A 350 -35.09 -33.43 -13.77
N ARG A 351 -35.91 -32.96 -14.73
CA ARG A 351 -37.22 -32.34 -14.41
C ARG A 351 -38.17 -33.33 -13.76
N ARG A 352 -38.23 -34.59 -14.21
CA ARG A 352 -39.02 -35.64 -13.55
C ARG A 352 -38.58 -35.85 -12.11
N ARG A 353 -37.26 -35.83 -11.87
CA ARG A 353 -36.70 -35.91 -10.52
C ARG A 353 -37.10 -34.70 -9.67
N VAL A 354 -36.99 -33.47 -10.20
CA VAL A 354 -37.43 -32.24 -9.50
C VAL A 354 -38.90 -32.32 -9.06
N GLU A 355 -39.80 -32.87 -9.88
CA GLU A 355 -41.21 -33.05 -9.50
C GLU A 355 -41.40 -34.14 -8.42
N ALA A 356 -40.59 -35.20 -8.45
CA ALA A 356 -40.67 -36.31 -7.51
C ALA A 356 -39.99 -36.01 -6.14
N THR A 357 -39.02 -35.10 -6.13
CA THR A 357 -38.30 -34.68 -4.93
C THR A 357 -39.22 -33.83 -4.04
N ALA A 358 -39.19 -34.06 -2.72
CA ALA A 358 -39.95 -33.23 -1.77
C ALA A 358 -39.10 -32.07 -1.23
N GLU A 359 -37.84 -32.34 -0.88
CA GLU A 359 -36.93 -31.41 -0.21
C GLU A 359 -36.51 -30.25 -1.13
N PRO A 360 -36.73 -28.97 -0.75
CA PRO A 360 -36.36 -27.81 -1.55
C PRO A 360 -34.87 -27.78 -1.94
N ARG A 361 -33.98 -28.19 -1.03
CA ARG A 361 -32.53 -28.22 -1.27
C ARG A 361 -32.15 -29.13 -2.43
N ASP A 362 -32.78 -30.30 -2.53
CA ASP A 362 -32.49 -31.28 -3.58
C ASP A 362 -33.09 -30.85 -4.93
N LYS A 363 -34.27 -30.20 -4.92
CA LYS A 363 -34.83 -29.55 -6.12
C LYS A 363 -33.87 -28.51 -6.68
N ILE A 364 -33.30 -27.68 -5.81
CA ILE A 364 -32.32 -26.67 -6.18
C ILE A 364 -31.07 -27.32 -6.79
N ALA A 365 -30.56 -28.41 -6.22
CA ALA A 365 -29.39 -29.11 -6.76
C ALA A 365 -29.64 -29.61 -8.19
N ASP A 366 -30.83 -30.15 -8.47
CA ASP A 366 -31.20 -30.63 -9.81
C ASP A 366 -31.43 -29.48 -10.81
N LEU A 367 -32.09 -28.41 -10.38
CA LEU A 367 -32.28 -27.21 -11.22
C LEU A 367 -30.94 -26.54 -11.56
N ALA A 368 -30.01 -26.51 -10.60
CA ALA A 368 -28.64 -26.05 -10.82
C ALA A 368 -27.88 -26.95 -11.81
N ALA A 369 -28.08 -28.27 -11.75
CA ALA A 369 -27.51 -29.21 -12.71
C ALA A 369 -28.05 -28.98 -14.13
N ILE A 370 -29.37 -28.81 -14.29
CA ILE A 370 -29.99 -28.46 -15.58
C ILE A 370 -29.40 -27.16 -16.13
N ALA A 371 -29.35 -26.11 -15.31
CA ALA A 371 -28.86 -24.80 -15.75
C ALA A 371 -27.39 -24.84 -16.20
N ARG A 372 -26.50 -25.48 -15.43
CA ARG A 372 -25.07 -25.62 -15.77
C ARG A 372 -24.86 -26.48 -17.01
N MET A 373 -25.58 -27.60 -17.14
CA MET A 373 -25.52 -28.43 -18.33
C MET A 373 -25.84 -27.61 -19.58
N TRP A 374 -26.94 -26.84 -19.56
CA TRP A 374 -27.32 -26.01 -20.70
C TRP A 374 -26.33 -24.87 -20.99
N LEU A 375 -25.79 -24.22 -19.95
CA LEU A 375 -24.87 -23.08 -20.10
C LEU A 375 -23.42 -23.46 -20.46
N ASP A 376 -22.90 -24.54 -19.88
CA ASP A 376 -21.48 -24.91 -19.95
C ASP A 376 -21.22 -26.03 -20.97
N GLU A 377 -22.07 -27.06 -20.99
CA GLU A 377 -21.89 -28.24 -21.86
C GLU A 377 -22.58 -28.01 -23.22
N ALA A 378 -23.89 -27.75 -23.21
CA ALA A 378 -24.68 -27.56 -24.43
C ALA A 378 -24.49 -26.19 -25.09
N LYS A 379 -24.00 -25.19 -24.33
CA LYS A 379 -23.82 -23.80 -24.75
C LYS A 379 -25.09 -23.17 -25.37
N ASP A 380 -26.27 -23.61 -24.93
CA ASP A 380 -27.57 -23.03 -25.30
C ASP A 380 -28.21 -22.42 -24.04
N PRO A 381 -28.18 -21.08 -23.88
CA PRO A 381 -28.71 -20.43 -22.69
C PRO A 381 -30.24 -20.42 -22.60
N LYS A 382 -30.99 -20.69 -23.69
CA LYS A 382 -32.45 -20.57 -23.67
C LYS A 382 -33.13 -21.54 -22.70
N PRO A 383 -32.81 -22.85 -22.68
CA PRO A 383 -33.45 -23.77 -21.76
C PRO A 383 -33.02 -23.56 -20.30
N ALA A 384 -31.79 -23.05 -20.08
CA ALA A 384 -31.27 -22.74 -18.75
C ALA A 384 -32.12 -21.72 -17.99
N ILE A 385 -32.64 -20.70 -18.67
CA ILE A 385 -33.45 -19.63 -18.05
C ILE A 385 -34.66 -20.21 -17.31
N SER A 386 -35.38 -21.17 -17.91
CA SER A 386 -36.56 -21.78 -17.27
C SER A 386 -36.20 -22.52 -15.98
N ALA A 387 -35.05 -23.20 -15.95
CA ALA A 387 -34.57 -23.88 -14.74
C ALA A 387 -34.14 -22.88 -13.66
N LEU A 388 -33.48 -21.80 -14.05
CA LEU A 388 -33.03 -20.73 -13.15
C LEU A 388 -34.21 -19.92 -12.58
N GLU A 389 -35.21 -19.55 -13.37
CA GLU A 389 -36.42 -18.89 -12.89
C GLU A 389 -37.18 -19.78 -11.89
N ARG A 390 -37.24 -21.09 -12.14
CA ARG A 390 -37.83 -22.04 -11.21
C ARG A 390 -37.02 -22.20 -9.93
N TRP A 391 -35.69 -22.23 -10.02
CA TRP A 391 -34.81 -22.20 -8.84
C TRP A 391 -35.08 -20.93 -8.01
N LEU A 392 -35.09 -19.76 -8.65
CA LEU A 392 -35.34 -18.48 -8.00
C LEU A 392 -36.75 -18.36 -7.38
N SER A 393 -37.73 -19.13 -7.86
CA SER A 393 -39.06 -19.21 -7.22
C SER A 393 -39.05 -19.96 -5.88
N ILE A 394 -38.02 -20.78 -5.63
CA ILE A 394 -37.83 -21.53 -4.38
C ILE A 394 -36.96 -20.71 -3.40
N SER A 395 -35.83 -20.18 -3.88
CA SER A 395 -34.90 -19.39 -3.08
C SER A 395 -34.23 -18.31 -3.93
N GLU A 396 -34.17 -17.08 -3.41
CA GLU A 396 -33.51 -15.94 -4.05
C GLU A 396 -31.98 -16.05 -3.90
N ASP A 397 -31.39 -17.05 -4.55
CA ASP A 397 -29.98 -17.41 -4.38
C ASP A 397 -29.05 -16.62 -5.30
N ARG A 398 -27.94 -16.13 -4.73
CA ARG A 398 -26.87 -15.42 -5.45
C ARG A 398 -26.40 -16.17 -6.70
N VAL A 399 -26.10 -17.46 -6.57
CA VAL A 399 -25.55 -18.29 -7.67
C VAL A 399 -26.56 -18.40 -8.83
N ALA A 400 -27.85 -18.51 -8.54
CA ALA A 400 -28.88 -18.60 -9.56
C ALA A 400 -29.03 -17.27 -10.31
N LEU A 401 -28.98 -16.15 -9.60
CA LEU A 401 -29.02 -14.81 -10.20
C LEU A 401 -27.79 -14.56 -11.10
N GLU A 402 -26.59 -14.94 -10.67
CA GLU A 402 -25.36 -14.84 -11.50
C GLU A 402 -25.46 -15.65 -12.80
N LEU A 403 -25.95 -16.89 -12.72
CA LEU A 403 -26.16 -17.73 -13.90
C LEU A 403 -27.26 -17.20 -14.82
N LEU A 404 -28.31 -16.60 -14.25
CA LEU A 404 -29.40 -15.99 -15.03
C LEU A 404 -28.91 -14.75 -15.78
N VAL A 405 -28.13 -13.88 -15.14
CA VAL A 405 -27.48 -12.74 -15.80
C VAL A 405 -26.63 -13.21 -16.98
N ARG A 406 -25.80 -14.24 -16.79
CA ARG A 406 -24.97 -14.82 -17.86
C ARG A 406 -25.82 -15.34 -19.03
N ALA A 407 -26.94 -15.99 -18.74
CA ALA A 407 -27.84 -16.51 -19.76
C ALA A 407 -28.55 -15.39 -20.54
N GLU A 408 -29.03 -14.36 -19.84
CA GLU A 408 -29.73 -13.21 -20.41
C GLU A 408 -28.80 -12.34 -21.27
N ASP A 409 -27.57 -12.09 -20.81
CA ASP A 409 -26.54 -11.38 -21.57
C ASP A 409 -26.19 -12.10 -22.87
N ALA A 410 -26.00 -13.43 -22.81
CA ALA A 410 -25.70 -14.24 -23.99
C ALA A 410 -26.82 -14.21 -25.05
N LEU A 411 -28.05 -13.90 -24.63
CA LEU A 411 -29.21 -13.76 -25.51
C LEU A 411 -29.52 -12.31 -25.91
N GLY A 412 -28.76 -11.33 -25.42
CA GLY A 412 -29.05 -9.91 -25.65
C GLY A 412 -30.35 -9.44 -24.98
N GLN A 413 -30.80 -10.09 -23.91
CA GLN A 413 -32.03 -9.74 -23.19
C GLN A 413 -31.77 -8.60 -22.19
N HIS A 414 -31.28 -7.46 -22.67
CA HIS A 414 -30.76 -6.35 -21.86
C HIS A 414 -31.71 -5.90 -20.73
N ALA A 415 -33.00 -5.70 -21.03
CA ALA A 415 -33.98 -5.27 -20.03
C ALA A 415 -34.18 -6.30 -18.90
N ARG A 416 -34.19 -7.60 -19.21
CA ARG A 416 -34.30 -8.66 -18.20
C ARG A 416 -33.00 -8.76 -17.40
N ALA A 417 -31.86 -8.67 -18.08
CA ALA A 417 -30.54 -8.70 -17.45
C ALA A 417 -30.33 -7.54 -16.46
N ILE A 418 -30.86 -6.35 -16.74
CA ILE A 418 -30.85 -5.22 -15.80
C ILE A 418 -31.68 -5.55 -14.55
N ALA A 419 -32.92 -6.03 -14.73
CA ALA A 419 -33.78 -6.40 -13.61
C ALA A 419 -33.17 -7.52 -12.73
N THR A 420 -32.54 -8.52 -13.35
CA THR A 420 -31.85 -9.60 -12.64
C THR A 420 -30.62 -9.08 -11.89
N ARG A 421 -29.83 -8.17 -12.47
CA ARG A 421 -28.70 -7.51 -11.79
C ARG A 421 -29.13 -6.70 -10.58
N GLN A 422 -30.26 -5.99 -10.65
CA GLN A 422 -30.81 -5.27 -9.48
C GLN A 422 -31.20 -6.22 -8.34
N ARG A 423 -31.77 -7.39 -8.68
CA ARG A 423 -32.06 -8.45 -7.69
C ARG A 423 -30.76 -9.00 -7.10
N LEU A 424 -29.76 -9.28 -7.94
CA LEU A 424 -28.44 -9.75 -7.50
C LEU A 424 -27.80 -8.78 -6.50
N ALA A 425 -27.79 -7.49 -6.82
CA ALA A 425 -27.25 -6.44 -5.93
C ALA A 425 -27.93 -6.38 -4.55
N LYS A 426 -29.18 -6.83 -4.41
CA LYS A 426 -29.89 -6.89 -3.12
C LYS A 426 -29.48 -8.08 -2.25
N VAL A 427 -29.06 -9.18 -2.86
CA VAL A 427 -28.65 -10.42 -2.16
C VAL A 427 -27.14 -10.42 -1.84
N LEU A 428 -26.37 -9.61 -2.56
CA LEU A 428 -24.94 -9.44 -2.30
C LEU A 428 -24.70 -8.78 -0.92
N GLY A 429 -23.87 -9.43 -0.09
CA GLY A 429 -23.47 -8.91 1.22
C GLY A 429 -22.33 -7.89 1.18
N ASP A 430 -21.53 -7.91 0.11
CA ASP A 430 -20.47 -6.91 -0.11
C ASP A 430 -21.04 -5.72 -0.89
N ALA A 431 -20.93 -4.53 -0.28
CA ALA A 431 -21.43 -3.28 -0.86
C ALA A 431 -20.70 -2.89 -2.16
N LYS A 432 -19.40 -3.19 -2.26
CA LYS A 432 -18.60 -2.88 -3.46
C LYS A 432 -19.00 -3.75 -4.63
N GLU A 433 -19.13 -5.05 -4.38
CA GLU A 433 -19.58 -6.01 -5.36
C GLU A 433 -21.01 -5.70 -5.85
N ALA A 434 -21.91 -5.31 -4.92
CA ALA A 434 -23.25 -4.85 -5.27
C ALA A 434 -23.22 -3.60 -6.18
N ALA A 435 -22.33 -2.65 -5.89
CA ALA A 435 -22.14 -1.46 -6.73
C ALA A 435 -21.62 -1.80 -8.13
N GLU A 436 -20.66 -2.72 -8.25
CA GLU A 436 -20.12 -3.17 -9.56
C GLU A 436 -21.21 -3.78 -10.46
N VAL A 437 -22.08 -4.61 -9.88
CA VAL A 437 -23.22 -5.21 -10.60
C VAL A 437 -24.19 -4.12 -11.10
N LEU A 438 -24.49 -3.12 -10.27
CA LEU A 438 -25.36 -2.00 -10.64
C LEU A 438 -24.71 -1.07 -11.68
N VAL A 439 -23.39 -0.87 -11.63
CA VAL A 439 -22.63 -0.14 -12.68
C VAL A 439 -22.78 -0.84 -14.03
N ALA A 440 -22.66 -2.16 -14.06
CA ALA A 440 -22.86 -2.93 -15.29
C ALA A 440 -24.28 -2.76 -15.84
N ALA A 441 -25.29 -2.79 -14.96
CA ALA A 441 -26.68 -2.54 -15.35
C ALA A 441 -26.88 -1.11 -15.90
N ALA A 442 -26.31 -0.09 -15.23
CA ALA A 442 -26.39 1.30 -15.66
C ALA A 442 -25.74 1.53 -17.03
N ARG A 443 -24.61 0.86 -17.31
CA ARG A 443 -23.92 0.93 -18.60
C ARG A 443 -24.79 0.35 -19.72
N ILE A 444 -25.37 -0.83 -19.51
CA ILE A 444 -26.28 -1.45 -20.47
C ILE A 444 -27.50 -0.55 -20.73
N ALA A 445 -28.09 0.03 -19.68
CA ALA A 445 -29.22 0.94 -19.82
C ALA A 445 -28.86 2.19 -20.64
N ARG A 446 -27.65 2.73 -20.48
CA ARG A 446 -27.16 3.89 -21.25
C ARG A 446 -26.89 3.53 -22.70
N ASP A 447 -26.18 2.43 -22.94
CA ASP A 447 -25.59 2.11 -24.25
C ASP A 447 -26.57 1.36 -25.17
N GLU A 448 -27.32 0.40 -24.64
CA GLU A 448 -28.14 -0.52 -25.45
C GLU A 448 -29.64 -0.15 -25.47
N LEU A 449 -30.12 0.53 -24.42
CA LEU A 449 -31.53 0.92 -24.31
C LEU A 449 -31.77 2.42 -24.56
N GLU A 450 -30.71 3.20 -24.77
CA GLU A 450 -30.74 4.67 -24.84
C GLU A 450 -31.52 5.31 -23.66
N GLY A 451 -31.59 4.59 -22.53
CA GLY A 451 -32.45 4.86 -21.38
C GLY A 451 -31.77 5.76 -20.36
N GLY A 452 -31.46 7.01 -20.72
CA GLY A 452 -30.69 7.93 -19.87
C GLY A 452 -31.22 8.06 -18.43
N ALA A 453 -32.54 8.14 -18.24
CA ALA A 453 -33.14 8.25 -16.91
C ALA A 453 -32.95 6.98 -16.06
N GLU A 454 -33.06 5.80 -16.67
CA GLU A 454 -32.86 4.51 -15.99
C GLU A 454 -31.38 4.30 -15.65
N ALA A 455 -30.48 4.65 -16.57
CA ALA A 455 -29.04 4.62 -16.33
C ALA A 455 -28.63 5.50 -15.14
N VAL A 456 -29.15 6.73 -15.04
CA VAL A 456 -28.91 7.62 -13.90
C VAL A 456 -29.47 7.03 -12.60
N SER A 457 -30.67 6.43 -12.64
CA SER A 457 -31.26 5.79 -11.46
C SER A 457 -30.41 4.62 -10.94
N LEU A 458 -29.95 3.74 -11.83
CA LEU A 458 -29.09 2.60 -11.49
C LEU A 458 -27.72 3.05 -10.96
N ALA A 459 -27.14 4.07 -11.58
CA ALA A 459 -25.88 4.65 -11.13
C ALA A 459 -26.00 5.32 -9.74
N ARG A 460 -27.12 6.01 -9.45
CA ARG A 460 -27.41 6.53 -8.10
C ARG A 460 -27.55 5.40 -7.08
N GLU A 461 -28.19 4.29 -7.44
CA GLU A 461 -28.28 3.12 -6.56
C GLU A 461 -26.88 2.53 -6.29
N ALA A 462 -26.03 2.42 -7.32
CA ALA A 462 -24.64 1.97 -7.19
C ALA A 462 -23.83 2.87 -6.26
N LEU A 463 -23.90 4.19 -6.45
CA LEU A 463 -23.28 5.18 -5.58
C LEU A 463 -23.85 5.16 -4.16
N GLY A 464 -25.12 4.80 -4.01
CA GLY A 464 -25.79 4.54 -2.74
C GLY A 464 -25.11 3.42 -1.95
N ARG A 465 -24.64 2.36 -2.63
CA ARG A 465 -23.92 1.23 -2.05
C ARG A 465 -22.45 1.55 -1.80
N ASP A 466 -21.78 2.15 -2.78
CA ASP A 466 -20.37 2.53 -2.70
C ASP A 466 -20.17 3.95 -3.27
N PRO A 467 -19.97 4.97 -2.42
CA PRO A 467 -19.69 6.34 -2.87
C PRO A 467 -18.41 6.44 -3.74
N SER A 468 -17.49 5.48 -3.62
CA SER A 468 -16.23 5.46 -4.38
C SER A 468 -16.34 4.79 -5.76
N ALA A 469 -17.54 4.38 -6.18
CA ALA A 469 -17.79 3.79 -7.50
C ALA A 469 -17.70 4.82 -8.64
N LEU A 470 -16.48 5.23 -9.00
CA LEU A 470 -16.20 6.28 -10.01
C LEU A 470 -16.92 6.02 -11.34
N ALA A 471 -16.99 4.77 -11.80
CA ALA A 471 -17.68 4.42 -13.03
C ALA A 471 -19.20 4.71 -12.99
N ALA A 472 -19.86 4.56 -11.84
CA ALA A 472 -21.26 4.96 -11.69
C ALA A 472 -21.41 6.48 -11.78
N LEU A 473 -20.51 7.21 -11.12
CA LEU A 473 -20.50 8.66 -11.11
C LEU A 473 -20.30 9.23 -12.52
N GLU A 474 -19.36 8.69 -13.29
CA GLU A 474 -19.12 9.07 -14.69
C GLU A 474 -20.35 8.83 -15.58
N ILE A 475 -21.03 7.68 -15.42
CA ILE A 475 -22.25 7.37 -16.17
C ILE A 475 -23.34 8.39 -15.87
N ALA A 476 -23.67 8.60 -14.59
CA ALA A 476 -24.73 9.52 -14.20
C ALA A 476 -24.39 10.98 -14.56
N ALA A 477 -23.17 11.42 -14.29
CA ALA A 477 -22.72 12.77 -14.60
C ALA A 477 -22.71 13.05 -16.10
N GLY A 478 -22.23 12.10 -16.91
CA GLY A 478 -22.23 12.22 -18.37
C GLY A 478 -23.64 12.34 -18.95
N VAL A 479 -24.58 11.51 -18.48
CA VAL A 479 -25.98 11.56 -18.93
C VAL A 479 -26.66 12.87 -18.51
N LEU A 480 -26.50 13.29 -17.24
CA LEU A 480 -27.11 14.52 -16.73
C LEU A 480 -26.52 15.77 -17.41
N GLY A 481 -25.21 15.78 -17.68
CA GLY A 481 -24.52 16.88 -18.35
C GLY A 481 -24.97 17.07 -19.80
N VAL A 482 -25.07 15.99 -20.58
CA VAL A 482 -25.61 16.04 -21.97
C VAL A 482 -27.06 16.53 -21.96
N ALA A 483 -27.85 16.09 -20.99
CA ALA A 483 -29.24 16.53 -20.83
C ALA A 483 -29.40 17.94 -20.24
N ARG A 484 -28.29 18.62 -19.86
CA ARG A 484 -28.28 19.92 -19.16
C ARG A 484 -29.14 19.96 -17.90
N ARG A 485 -29.22 18.83 -17.19
CA ARG A 485 -29.96 18.69 -15.92
C ARG A 485 -29.05 19.07 -14.75
N TRP A 486 -28.61 20.32 -14.73
CA TRP A 486 -27.56 20.82 -13.82
C TRP A 486 -27.90 20.70 -12.34
N ARG A 487 -29.15 20.97 -11.95
CA ARG A 487 -29.59 20.81 -10.54
C ARG A 487 -29.45 19.37 -10.04
N GLU A 488 -29.84 18.41 -10.87
CA GLU A 488 -29.73 16.99 -10.52
C GLU A 488 -28.30 16.46 -10.53
N LEU A 489 -27.43 17.09 -11.32
CA LEU A 489 -25.99 16.83 -11.29
C LEU A 489 -25.36 17.38 -10.01
N ALA A 490 -25.76 18.58 -9.58
CA ALA A 490 -25.33 19.14 -8.30
C ALA A 490 -25.76 18.25 -7.13
N GLU A 491 -27.04 17.86 -7.07
CA GLU A 491 -27.58 16.93 -6.06
C GLU A 491 -26.83 15.58 -6.05
N LEU A 492 -26.44 15.08 -7.23
CA LEU A 492 -25.64 13.85 -7.34
C LEU A 492 -24.27 14.04 -6.68
N TYR A 493 -23.54 15.11 -7.00
CA TYR A 493 -22.23 15.40 -6.41
C TYR A 493 -22.32 15.62 -4.90
N GLU A 494 -23.28 16.41 -4.43
CA GLU A 494 -23.54 16.63 -3.00
C GLU A 494 -23.79 15.30 -2.28
N SER A 495 -24.64 14.43 -2.82
CA SER A 495 -24.94 13.13 -2.21
C SER A 495 -23.72 12.21 -2.10
N VAL A 496 -22.75 12.31 -3.01
CA VAL A 496 -21.50 11.52 -2.95
C VAL A 496 -20.53 12.15 -1.96
N LEU A 497 -20.41 13.49 -1.98
CA LEU A 497 -19.58 14.27 -1.06
C LEU A 497 -19.93 14.02 0.41
N GLU A 498 -21.21 13.91 0.74
CA GLU A 498 -21.67 13.65 2.12
C GLU A 498 -21.24 12.28 2.68
N ARG A 499 -20.87 11.32 1.81
CA ARG A 499 -20.64 9.91 2.18
C ARG A 499 -19.24 9.40 1.86
N THR A 500 -18.50 10.10 1.00
CA THR A 500 -17.13 9.71 0.66
C THR A 500 -16.18 9.99 1.82
N THR A 501 -15.22 9.08 2.01
CA THR A 501 -14.08 9.27 2.92
C THR A 501 -12.77 9.49 2.15
N ASP A 502 -12.82 9.49 0.83
CA ASP A 502 -11.67 9.74 -0.04
C ASP A 502 -11.53 11.25 -0.26
N ASP A 503 -10.46 11.83 0.29
CA ASP A 503 -10.20 13.28 0.23
C ASP A 503 -9.93 13.77 -1.19
N HIS A 504 -9.31 12.96 -2.05
CA HIS A 504 -9.06 13.33 -3.44
C HIS A 504 -10.37 13.37 -4.22
N LEU A 505 -11.23 12.36 -4.04
CA LEU A 505 -12.57 12.37 -4.64
C LEU A 505 -13.40 13.54 -4.10
N ALA A 506 -13.32 13.81 -2.79
CA ALA A 506 -14.03 14.92 -2.18
C ALA A 506 -13.59 16.28 -2.75
N TRP A 507 -12.29 16.49 -2.92
CA TRP A 507 -11.74 17.68 -3.56
C TRP A 507 -12.24 17.84 -5.02
N ASP A 508 -12.11 16.81 -5.85
CA ASP A 508 -12.48 16.87 -7.28
C ASP A 508 -13.98 17.16 -7.46
N LEU A 509 -14.84 16.52 -6.65
CA LEU A 509 -16.28 16.77 -6.71
C LEU A 509 -16.67 18.14 -6.17
N ALA A 510 -16.05 18.61 -5.09
CA ALA A 510 -16.29 19.95 -4.56
C ALA A 510 -15.87 21.03 -5.58
N LYS A 511 -14.75 20.83 -6.28
CA LYS A 511 -14.31 21.71 -7.37
C LYS A 511 -15.32 21.73 -8.53
N LYS A 512 -15.72 20.56 -9.03
CA LYS A 512 -16.73 20.45 -10.11
C LYS A 512 -18.08 21.04 -9.70
N LEU A 513 -18.51 20.82 -8.47
CA LEU A 513 -19.74 21.38 -7.92
C LEU A 513 -19.68 22.90 -7.83
N GLY A 514 -18.55 23.48 -7.41
CA GLY A 514 -18.37 24.93 -7.37
C GLY A 514 -18.44 25.58 -8.76
N VAL A 515 -17.79 24.96 -9.76
CA VAL A 515 -17.87 25.41 -11.16
C VAL A 515 -19.32 25.31 -11.67
N LEU A 516 -20.01 24.21 -11.38
CA LEU A 516 -21.40 24.02 -11.78
C LEU A 516 -22.33 25.07 -11.15
N PHE A 517 -22.14 25.38 -9.88
CA PHE A 517 -22.91 26.43 -9.19
C PHE A 517 -22.66 27.82 -9.77
N ARG A 518 -21.40 28.15 -10.06
CA ARG A 518 -20.99 29.45 -10.61
C ARG A 518 -21.47 29.64 -12.04
N ASP A 519 -21.19 28.68 -12.92
CA ASP A 519 -21.28 28.89 -14.37
C ASP A 519 -22.64 28.49 -14.95
N GLU A 520 -23.29 27.45 -14.42
CA GLU A 520 -24.53 26.89 -14.98
C GLU A 520 -25.78 27.18 -14.15
N LEU A 521 -25.63 27.35 -12.82
CA LEU A 521 -26.75 27.59 -11.91
C LEU A 521 -26.86 29.03 -11.41
N ASP A 522 -25.84 29.87 -11.62
CA ASP A 522 -25.75 31.25 -11.13
C ASP A 522 -26.02 31.36 -9.61
N ASP A 523 -25.56 30.37 -8.83
CA ASP A 523 -25.67 30.32 -7.37
C ASP A 523 -24.31 30.61 -6.72
N ALA A 524 -24.03 31.89 -6.49
CA ALA A 524 -22.78 32.35 -5.88
C ALA A 524 -22.57 31.77 -4.47
N GLU A 525 -23.63 31.61 -3.67
CA GLU A 525 -23.52 31.04 -2.32
C GLU A 525 -23.19 29.53 -2.36
N GLY A 526 -23.83 28.79 -3.26
CA GLY A 526 -23.49 27.39 -3.55
C GLY A 526 -22.04 27.24 -4.00
N ALA A 527 -21.59 28.08 -4.94
CA ALA A 527 -20.23 28.08 -5.44
C ALA A 527 -19.20 28.33 -4.33
N LYS A 528 -19.41 29.34 -3.47
CA LYS A 528 -18.53 29.63 -2.33
C LYS A 528 -18.43 28.45 -1.36
N ARG A 529 -19.55 27.80 -1.01
CA ARG A 529 -19.53 26.62 -0.12
C ARG A 529 -18.73 25.47 -0.74
N ALA A 530 -18.98 25.17 -2.01
CA ALA A 530 -18.31 24.07 -2.71
C ALA A 530 -16.82 24.35 -2.90
N PHE A 531 -16.43 25.56 -3.34
CA PHE A 531 -15.01 25.91 -3.46
C PHE A 531 -14.31 25.99 -2.10
N SER A 532 -14.98 26.46 -1.03
CA SER A 532 -14.38 26.42 0.32
C SER A 532 -14.06 24.99 0.74
N LEU A 533 -15.00 24.05 0.55
CA LEU A 533 -14.75 22.62 0.81
C LEU A 533 -13.61 22.08 -0.08
N ALA A 534 -13.55 22.48 -1.34
CA ALA A 534 -12.45 22.09 -2.23
C ALA A 534 -11.09 22.61 -1.71
N THR A 535 -11.00 23.86 -1.26
CA THR A 535 -9.75 24.40 -0.67
C THR A 535 -9.37 23.73 0.66
N GLU A 536 -10.34 23.21 1.42
CA GLU A 536 -10.06 22.45 2.65
C GLU A 536 -9.53 21.05 2.36
N ARG A 537 -10.06 20.37 1.32
CA ARG A 537 -9.67 19.00 0.93
C ARG A 537 -8.42 18.95 0.05
N GLY A 538 -8.25 19.94 -0.83
CA GLY A 538 -7.10 20.10 -1.70
C GLY A 538 -6.51 21.51 -1.53
N PRO A 539 -5.77 21.76 -0.45
CA PRO A 539 -5.23 23.10 -0.16
C PRO A 539 -4.20 23.59 -1.18
N GLU A 540 -3.68 22.70 -2.03
CA GLU A 540 -2.65 22.98 -3.05
C GLU A 540 -3.23 23.45 -4.40
N ASP A 541 -4.56 23.50 -4.56
CA ASP A 541 -5.19 23.92 -5.81
C ASP A 541 -5.32 25.44 -5.89
N VAL A 542 -4.34 26.08 -6.51
CA VAL A 542 -4.27 27.55 -6.71
C VAL A 542 -5.52 28.08 -7.42
N GLU A 543 -5.99 27.36 -8.44
CA GLU A 543 -7.11 27.81 -9.30
C GLU A 543 -8.41 27.92 -8.49
N VAL A 544 -8.66 26.98 -7.57
CA VAL A 544 -9.84 27.01 -6.71
C VAL A 544 -9.77 28.16 -5.70
N HIS A 545 -8.58 28.45 -5.16
CA HIS A 545 -8.40 29.63 -4.30
C HIS A 545 -8.68 30.92 -5.08
N GLU A 546 -8.19 31.04 -6.32
CA GLU A 546 -8.47 32.22 -7.16
C GLU A 546 -9.95 32.38 -7.47
N TRP A 547 -10.66 31.31 -7.85
CA TRP A 547 -12.11 31.35 -8.09
C TRP A 547 -12.91 31.72 -6.84
N LEU A 548 -12.51 31.19 -5.68
CA LEU A 548 -13.15 31.54 -4.42
C LEU A 548 -12.88 33.00 -4.04
N ALA A 549 -11.67 33.51 -4.30
CA ALA A 549 -11.33 34.91 -4.11
C ALA A 549 -12.16 35.83 -5.02
N GLU A 550 -12.34 35.49 -6.30
CA GLU A 550 -13.18 36.25 -7.24
C GLU A 550 -14.62 36.42 -6.72
N LEU A 551 -15.19 35.36 -6.13
CA LEU A 551 -16.54 35.41 -5.54
C LEU A 551 -16.59 36.34 -4.32
N TYR A 552 -15.58 36.32 -3.46
CA TYR A 552 -15.51 37.24 -2.31
C TYR A 552 -15.24 38.69 -2.74
N GLU A 553 -14.42 38.90 -3.77
CA GLU A 553 -14.15 40.22 -4.36
C GLU A 553 -15.43 40.85 -4.95
N ALA A 554 -16.24 40.05 -5.67
CA ALA A 554 -17.52 40.48 -6.22
C ALA A 554 -18.51 40.95 -5.14
N GLU A 555 -18.49 40.31 -3.96
CA GLU A 555 -19.28 40.68 -2.79
C GLU A 555 -18.66 41.79 -1.94
N ARG A 556 -17.45 42.24 -2.28
CA ARG A 556 -16.65 43.20 -1.52
C ARG A 556 -16.24 42.70 -0.13
N ASP A 557 -16.22 41.38 0.09
CA ASP A 557 -15.63 40.76 1.27
C ASP A 557 -14.11 40.59 1.08
N TYR A 558 -13.40 41.72 1.08
CA TYR A 558 -11.96 41.76 0.85
C TYR A 558 -11.16 41.04 1.93
N THR A 559 -11.71 40.89 3.14
CA THR A 559 -11.05 40.15 4.23
C THR A 559 -10.97 38.67 3.92
N ARG A 560 -12.08 38.05 3.45
CA ARG A 560 -12.04 36.65 3.03
C ARG A 560 -11.27 36.45 1.73
N ALA A 561 -11.38 37.38 0.79
CA ALA A 561 -10.59 37.35 -0.44
C ALA A 561 -9.07 37.36 -0.14
N ALA A 562 -8.61 38.29 0.71
CA ALA A 562 -7.20 38.36 1.13
C ALA A 562 -6.71 37.05 1.75
N ARG A 563 -7.50 36.44 2.63
CA ARG A 563 -7.15 35.16 3.28
C ARG A 563 -6.95 34.02 2.27
N VAL A 564 -7.83 33.90 1.29
CA VAL A 564 -7.77 32.85 0.26
C VAL A 564 -6.63 33.13 -0.73
N LEU A 565 -6.44 34.40 -1.13
CA LEU A 565 -5.33 34.81 -1.99
C LEU A 565 -3.96 34.60 -1.32
N ARG A 566 -3.84 34.83 0.00
CA ARG A 566 -2.62 34.46 0.76
C ARG A 566 -2.28 32.97 0.62
N ALA A 567 -3.28 32.10 0.63
CA ALA A 567 -3.08 30.66 0.44
C ALA A 567 -2.61 30.34 -0.98
N ALA A 568 -3.20 30.98 -2.00
CA ALA A 568 -2.78 30.85 -3.40
C ALA A 568 -1.34 31.35 -3.64
N VAL A 569 -1.00 32.54 -3.10
CA VAL A 569 0.33 33.14 -3.19
C VAL A 569 1.37 32.25 -2.52
N ARG A 570 1.05 31.61 -1.40
CA ARG A 570 1.98 30.68 -0.74
C ARG A 570 2.42 29.53 -1.65
N LEU A 571 1.57 29.11 -2.58
CA LEU A 571 1.85 28.03 -3.54
C LEU A 571 2.58 28.52 -4.78
N THR A 572 2.29 29.75 -5.23
CA THR A 572 2.88 30.36 -6.43
C THR A 572 3.30 31.82 -6.18
N PRO A 573 4.31 32.04 -5.32
CA PRO A 573 4.62 33.38 -4.81
C PRO A 573 5.22 34.33 -5.88
N ARG A 574 5.69 33.78 -7.00
CA ARG A 574 6.25 34.57 -8.12
C ARG A 574 5.21 35.00 -9.15
N THR A 575 3.94 34.63 -9.00
CA THR A 575 2.88 35.00 -9.94
C THR A 575 2.46 36.44 -9.70
N ALA A 576 3.07 37.39 -10.43
CA ALA A 576 2.83 38.82 -10.22
C ALA A 576 1.35 39.25 -10.25
N PRO A 577 0.48 38.78 -11.18
CA PRO A 577 -0.94 39.12 -11.15
C PRO A 577 -1.65 38.69 -9.84
N LEU A 578 -1.25 37.55 -9.28
CA LEU A 578 -1.79 37.05 -8.03
C LEU A 578 -1.33 37.89 -6.83
N VAL A 579 -0.06 38.30 -6.83
CA VAL A 579 0.50 39.20 -5.81
C VAL A 579 -0.16 40.58 -5.88
N GLN A 580 -0.39 41.14 -7.07
CA GLN A 580 -1.10 42.41 -7.28
C GLN A 580 -2.54 42.36 -6.76
N ARG A 581 -3.28 41.28 -7.04
CA ARG A 581 -4.62 41.07 -6.48
C ARG A 581 -4.60 40.99 -4.95
N THR A 582 -3.58 40.33 -4.39
CA THR A 582 -3.40 40.21 -2.94
C THR A 582 -3.07 41.58 -2.30
N LEU A 583 -2.16 42.34 -2.90
CA LEU A 583 -1.84 43.73 -2.54
C LEU A 583 -3.12 44.58 -2.51
N TRP A 584 -3.91 44.53 -3.58
CA TRP A 584 -5.15 45.29 -3.68
C TRP A 584 -6.12 44.94 -2.56
N CYS A 585 -6.28 43.65 -2.24
CA CYS A 585 -7.11 43.24 -1.10
C CYS A 585 -6.59 43.79 0.23
N PHE A 586 -5.26 43.79 0.46
CA PHE A 586 -4.67 44.39 1.67
C PHE A 586 -4.92 45.90 1.78
N GLU A 587 -4.85 46.63 0.67
CA GLU A 587 -5.19 48.05 0.66
C GLU A 587 -6.66 48.29 1.01
N LYS A 588 -7.57 47.44 0.52
CA LYS A 588 -9.00 47.54 0.84
C LYS A 588 -9.33 47.18 2.29
N THR A 589 -8.59 46.25 2.90
CA THR A 589 -8.77 45.87 4.31
C THR A 589 -8.02 46.78 5.28
N GLY A 590 -7.11 47.63 4.79
CA GLY A 590 -6.28 48.50 5.61
C GLY A 590 -5.06 47.80 6.24
N GLU A 591 -4.69 46.62 5.72
CA GLU A 591 -3.53 45.84 6.15
C GLU A 591 -2.22 46.43 5.58
N THR A 592 -1.85 47.61 6.04
CA THR A 592 -0.74 48.42 5.48
C THR A 592 0.62 47.74 5.46
N ASP A 593 1.00 47.01 6.52
CA ASP A 593 2.28 46.26 6.55
C ASP A 593 2.31 45.08 5.57
N SER A 594 1.17 44.41 5.39
CA SER A 594 1.01 43.34 4.40
C SER A 594 1.05 43.89 2.97
N ALA A 595 0.39 45.04 2.74
CA ALA A 595 0.43 45.74 1.46
C ALA A 595 1.85 46.18 1.10
N TRP A 596 2.58 46.76 2.06
CA TRP A 596 3.99 47.09 1.87
C TRP A 596 4.84 45.87 1.53
N SER A 597 4.63 44.73 2.22
CA SER A 597 5.36 43.49 1.93
C SER A 597 5.06 42.97 0.51
N ALA A 598 3.81 43.08 0.03
CA ALA A 598 3.42 42.72 -1.34
C ALA A 598 4.06 43.64 -2.39
N ALA A 599 4.11 44.95 -2.12
CA ALA A 599 4.79 45.91 -2.97
C ALA A 599 6.30 45.62 -3.07
N CYS A 600 6.96 45.31 -1.95
CA CYS A 600 8.37 44.91 -1.94
C CYS A 600 8.63 43.64 -2.78
N LEU A 601 7.69 42.68 -2.78
CA LEU A 601 7.81 41.49 -3.60
C LEU A 601 7.66 41.82 -5.09
N LEU A 602 6.67 42.62 -5.47
CA LEU A 602 6.47 43.05 -6.87
C LEU A 602 7.67 43.84 -7.40
N ASP A 603 8.26 44.70 -6.56
CA ASP A 603 9.45 45.49 -6.90
C ASP A 603 10.66 44.57 -7.13
N HIS A 604 10.86 43.57 -6.26
CA HIS A 604 11.90 42.56 -6.45
C HIS A 604 11.70 41.71 -7.71
N LEU A 605 10.46 41.34 -8.03
CA LEU A 605 10.13 40.60 -9.26
C LEU A 605 10.28 41.46 -10.52
N GLY A 606 10.43 42.78 -10.38
CA GLY A 606 10.51 43.73 -11.51
C GLY A 606 9.16 43.99 -12.20
N GLU A 607 8.06 43.67 -11.53
CA GLU A 607 6.68 43.76 -12.03
C GLU A 607 5.86 44.86 -11.33
N ALA A 608 6.48 45.60 -10.42
CA ALA A 608 5.85 46.73 -9.73
C ALA A 608 5.59 47.92 -10.67
N ASP A 609 4.44 48.56 -10.49
CA ASP A 609 4.18 49.89 -11.05
C ASP A 609 4.87 51.01 -10.24
N ILE A 610 4.77 52.25 -10.72
CA ILE A 610 5.42 53.42 -10.08
C ILE A 610 4.94 53.64 -8.63
N ASN A 611 3.65 53.40 -8.35
CA ASN A 611 3.10 53.58 -7.01
C ASN A 611 3.52 52.44 -6.08
N GLU A 612 3.56 51.21 -6.60
CA GLU A 612 4.00 50.02 -5.88
C GLU A 612 5.49 50.14 -5.51
N SER A 613 6.37 50.53 -6.43
CA SER A 613 7.78 50.80 -6.12
C SER A 613 7.95 51.94 -5.11
N LEU A 614 7.16 53.02 -5.23
CA LEU A 614 7.18 54.11 -4.25
C LEU A 614 6.75 53.64 -2.86
N LEU A 615 5.71 52.79 -2.78
CA LEU A 615 5.24 52.20 -1.52
C LEU A 615 6.34 51.34 -0.90
N ALA A 616 6.99 50.48 -1.69
CA ALA A 616 8.09 49.63 -1.24
C ALA A 616 9.25 50.46 -0.65
N ASP A 617 9.69 51.50 -1.38
CA ASP A 617 10.82 52.36 -0.99
C ASP A 617 10.52 53.22 0.25
N THR A 618 9.28 53.68 0.43
CA THR A 618 8.90 54.63 1.50
C THR A 618 9.16 54.08 2.90
N HIS A 619 9.02 52.76 3.10
CA HIS A 619 9.19 52.12 4.40
C HIS A 619 10.38 51.15 4.48
N ARG A 620 11.26 51.18 3.48
CA ARG A 620 12.50 50.38 3.47
C ARG A 620 13.39 50.79 4.66
N PRO A 621 13.87 49.84 5.49
CA PRO A 621 14.64 50.18 6.68
C PRO A 621 16.03 50.73 6.34
N GLU A 622 16.38 51.90 6.89
CA GLU A 622 17.75 52.44 6.83
C GLU A 622 18.64 51.79 7.90
N GLY A 623 19.24 50.64 7.58
CA GLY A 623 20.11 49.91 8.49
C GLY A 623 19.37 48.88 9.35
N LEU A 624 19.88 48.60 10.56
CA LEU A 624 19.27 47.60 11.44
C LEU A 624 17.88 48.06 11.88
N ILE A 625 16.90 47.15 11.85
CA ILE A 625 15.52 47.47 12.24
C ILE A 625 15.45 47.97 13.70
N ALA A 626 14.55 48.91 13.97
CA ALA A 626 14.35 49.48 15.30
C ALA A 626 13.44 48.59 16.17
N ALA A 627 13.79 47.32 16.32
CA ALA A 627 13.02 46.35 17.09
C ALA A 627 12.92 46.75 18.57
N ARG A 628 11.69 46.76 19.11
CA ARG A 628 11.38 47.12 20.51
C ARG A 628 11.15 45.91 21.41
N ALA A 629 11.05 44.73 20.80
CA ALA A 629 10.88 43.45 21.46
C ALA A 629 11.83 42.42 20.84
N SER A 630 11.81 41.22 21.38
CA SER A 630 12.62 40.08 20.95
C SER A 630 11.74 38.86 20.72
N ILE A 631 12.23 37.93 19.90
CA ILE A 631 11.54 36.71 19.51
C ILE A 631 11.82 35.64 20.57
N HIS A 632 10.88 35.44 21.50
CA HIS A 632 10.96 34.39 22.52
C HIS A 632 9.66 33.58 22.61
N GLY A 633 9.75 32.39 23.21
CA GLY A 633 8.59 31.59 23.63
C GLY A 633 7.60 31.33 22.49
N GLU A 634 6.36 31.80 22.67
CA GLU A 634 5.24 31.53 21.76
C GLU A 634 5.48 31.97 20.31
N VAL A 635 6.32 32.97 20.04
CA VAL A 635 6.62 33.40 18.65
C VAL A 635 7.34 32.28 17.89
N TRP A 636 8.25 31.57 18.56
CA TRP A 636 8.92 30.42 17.96
C TRP A 636 7.90 29.31 17.70
N GLU A 637 7.12 28.93 18.71
CA GLU A 637 6.22 27.78 18.64
C GLU A 637 5.04 27.99 17.69
N LYS A 638 4.42 29.17 17.69
CA LYS A 638 3.16 29.45 16.95
C LYS A 638 3.37 30.07 15.58
N ASP A 639 4.41 30.89 15.40
CA ASP A 639 4.54 31.70 14.17
C ASP A 639 5.67 31.19 13.26
N LEU A 640 6.76 30.66 13.83
CA LEU A 640 7.91 30.15 13.06
C LEU A 640 7.93 28.63 12.92
N LEU A 641 7.51 27.88 13.94
CA LEU A 641 7.60 26.41 13.99
C LEU A 641 6.27 25.68 13.72
N SER A 642 5.13 26.35 13.68
CA SER A 642 3.81 25.71 13.83
C SER A 642 3.30 24.87 12.66
N LYS A 643 3.74 25.14 11.42
CA LYS A 643 3.27 24.44 10.22
C LYS A 643 4.26 23.36 9.77
N ASP A 644 3.73 22.23 9.31
CA ASP A 644 4.50 21.09 8.78
C ASP A 644 5.43 20.43 9.82
N ARG A 645 5.01 20.38 11.10
CA ARG A 645 5.74 19.65 12.15
C ARG A 645 5.54 18.16 12.03
N ASP A 646 6.62 17.45 12.28
CA ASP A 646 6.62 16.02 12.47
C ASP A 646 6.93 15.76 13.96
N ASP A 647 5.89 15.83 14.79
CA ASP A 647 6.04 15.77 16.25
C ASP A 647 6.68 14.46 16.71
N GLU A 648 6.39 13.36 16.00
CA GLU A 648 6.97 12.05 16.29
C GLU A 648 8.47 12.00 15.96
N LEU A 649 8.87 12.48 14.78
CA LEU A 649 10.30 12.56 14.41
C LEU A 649 11.06 13.53 15.33
N GLU A 650 10.47 14.68 15.67
CA GLU A 650 11.09 15.64 16.58
C GLU A 650 11.22 15.10 17.99
N ARG A 651 10.21 14.37 18.50
CA ARG A 651 10.31 13.69 19.79
C ARG A 651 11.47 12.69 19.77
N LEU A 652 11.57 11.86 18.73
CA LEU A 652 12.67 10.90 18.55
C LEU A 652 14.04 11.60 18.54
N LEU A 653 14.20 12.63 17.71
CA LEU A 653 15.46 13.38 17.61
C LEU A 653 15.81 14.08 18.92
N SER A 654 14.81 14.61 19.64
CA SER A 654 15.00 15.26 20.94
C SER A 654 15.49 14.29 22.01
N THR A 655 15.00 13.04 22.00
CA THR A 655 15.40 11.99 22.93
C THR A 655 16.87 11.61 22.76
N VAL A 656 17.35 11.51 21.52
CA VAL A 656 18.75 11.10 21.23
C VAL A 656 19.72 12.26 21.09
N ARG A 657 19.23 13.50 21.12
CA ARG A 657 19.97 14.71 20.71
C ARG A 657 21.36 14.85 21.35
N GLU A 658 21.42 14.81 22.68
CA GLU A 658 22.65 15.07 23.42
C GLU A 658 23.71 13.99 23.18
N VAL A 659 23.30 12.72 23.19
CA VAL A 659 24.18 11.58 22.95
C VAL A 659 24.64 11.57 21.49
N ALA A 660 23.72 11.71 20.54
CA ALA A 660 24.02 11.77 19.12
C ALA A 660 24.99 12.91 18.78
N HIS A 661 24.82 14.09 19.39
CA HIS A 661 25.74 15.21 19.22
C HIS A 661 27.15 14.88 19.72
N ARG A 662 27.28 14.26 20.90
CA ARG A 662 28.57 13.89 21.49
C ARG A 662 29.29 12.82 20.67
N VAL A 663 28.57 11.77 20.27
CA VAL A 663 29.11 10.68 19.42
C VAL A 663 29.62 11.26 18.11
N ARG A 664 28.80 12.07 17.43
CA ARG A 664 29.18 12.65 16.15
C ARG A 664 30.33 13.65 16.26
N LEU A 665 30.37 14.45 17.33
CA LEU A 665 31.50 15.33 17.61
C LEU A 665 32.80 14.53 17.77
N SER A 666 32.78 13.44 18.57
CA SER A 666 33.95 12.57 18.72
C SER A 666 34.45 11.99 17.39
N ASP A 667 33.53 11.60 16.50
CA ASP A 667 33.89 11.13 15.16
C ASP A 667 34.53 12.22 14.31
N LEU A 668 34.01 13.45 14.37
CA LEU A 668 34.57 14.59 13.66
C LEU A 668 35.97 14.96 14.20
N GLU A 669 36.18 14.86 15.50
CA GLU A 669 37.49 15.09 16.13
C GLU A 669 38.51 14.04 15.66
N LYS A 670 38.15 12.75 15.70
CA LYS A 670 38.99 11.65 15.20
C LYS A 670 39.32 11.81 13.72
N ALA A 671 38.37 12.32 12.94
CA ALA A 671 38.55 12.61 11.52
C ALA A 671 39.33 13.91 11.24
N GLY A 672 39.68 14.69 12.26
CA GLY A 672 40.35 15.99 12.09
C GLY A 672 39.50 17.05 11.40
N LYS A 673 38.17 16.92 11.46
CA LYS A 673 37.19 17.81 10.81
C LYS A 673 36.68 18.93 11.72
N VAL A 674 37.12 18.98 12.98
CA VAL A 674 36.81 20.07 13.90
C VAL A 674 37.90 21.16 13.77
N PRO A 675 37.53 22.42 13.46
CA PRO A 675 38.49 23.51 13.39
C PRO A 675 39.23 23.73 14.72
N ARG A 676 40.53 24.02 14.64
CA ARG A 676 41.31 24.46 15.81
C ARG A 676 41.02 25.93 16.09
N LEU A 677 40.68 26.24 17.32
CA LEU A 677 40.39 27.60 17.76
C LEU A 677 41.68 28.25 18.29
N ASP A 678 41.98 29.45 17.80
CA ASP A 678 43.05 30.30 18.33
C ASP A 678 42.46 31.33 19.30
N ASP A 679 42.95 31.39 20.54
CA ASP A 679 42.51 32.39 21.52
C ASP A 679 42.76 33.82 21.02
N ALA A 680 43.72 34.03 20.11
CA ALA A 680 43.96 35.34 19.49
C ALA A 680 42.90 35.74 18.46
N SER A 681 42.17 34.78 17.87
CA SER A 681 41.05 35.03 16.95
C SER A 681 39.71 35.14 17.68
N ARG A 682 39.68 34.86 18.99
CA ARG A 682 38.50 35.02 19.85
C ARG A 682 38.14 36.49 20.03
N TYR A 683 36.87 36.79 19.81
CA TYR A 683 36.33 38.13 19.90
C TYR A 683 35.63 38.40 21.25
N ASP A 684 35.75 39.63 21.76
CA ASP A 684 35.06 40.10 22.96
C ASP A 684 33.61 40.52 22.65
N PRO A 685 32.56 39.89 23.20
CA PRO A 685 31.16 40.27 22.97
C PRO A 685 30.82 41.77 23.15
N ALA A 686 31.61 42.52 23.94
CA ALA A 686 31.46 43.96 24.14
C ALA A 686 32.18 44.85 23.10
N GLY A 687 32.92 44.26 22.16
CA GLY A 687 33.72 45.00 21.19
C GLY A 687 32.90 45.73 20.11
N THR A 688 33.50 46.74 19.48
CA THR A 688 32.81 47.67 18.56
C THR A 688 32.89 47.31 17.07
N THR A 689 33.49 46.18 16.69
CA THR A 689 33.57 45.77 15.27
C THR A 689 32.19 45.47 14.67
N THR A 690 32.09 45.62 13.36
CA THR A 690 30.83 45.42 12.61
C THR A 690 30.26 44.01 12.79
N LEU A 691 31.10 42.97 12.77
CA LEU A 691 30.68 41.56 12.97
C LEU A 691 30.08 41.32 14.35
N ALA A 692 30.72 41.83 15.40
CA ALA A 692 30.23 41.60 16.75
C ALA A 692 29.05 42.48 17.13
N ARG A 693 29.03 43.72 16.65
CA ARG A 693 27.87 44.60 16.86
C ARG A 693 26.63 44.02 16.21
N SER A 694 26.75 43.49 14.99
CA SER A 694 25.65 42.82 14.30
C SER A 694 25.26 41.51 15.00
N LEU A 695 26.22 40.66 15.41
CA LEU A 695 25.94 39.43 16.18
C LEU A 695 25.18 39.72 17.49
N SER A 696 25.72 40.62 18.32
CA SER A 696 25.11 40.98 19.62
C SER A 696 23.72 41.60 19.44
N TRP A 697 23.51 42.36 18.37
CA TRP A 697 22.19 42.89 18.04
C TRP A 697 21.23 41.79 17.60
N THR A 698 21.65 40.87 16.72
CA THR A 698 20.82 39.76 16.24
C THR A 698 20.47 38.79 17.37
N CYS A 699 21.42 38.45 18.26
CA CYS A 699 21.14 37.65 19.46
C CYS A 699 20.08 38.31 20.34
N ARG A 700 20.14 39.65 20.53
CA ARG A 700 19.10 40.38 21.27
C ARG A 700 17.74 40.30 20.58
N LEU A 701 17.69 40.48 19.26
CA LEU A 701 16.46 40.34 18.48
C LEU A 701 15.86 38.94 18.61
N LEU A 702 16.69 37.91 18.47
CA LEU A 702 16.26 36.51 18.53
C LEU A 702 16.09 35.97 19.95
N GLY A 703 16.42 36.79 20.95
CA GLY A 703 16.28 36.39 22.32
C GLY A 703 17.24 35.29 22.79
N MET A 704 18.44 35.27 22.24
CA MET A 704 19.46 34.25 22.44
C MET A 704 20.68 34.80 23.17
N GLU A 705 21.40 33.94 23.88
CA GLU A 705 22.71 34.28 24.41
C GLU A 705 23.72 34.44 23.27
N VAL A 706 24.72 35.32 23.47
CA VAL A 706 25.75 35.58 22.46
C VAL A 706 26.75 34.41 22.48
N PRO A 707 26.87 33.62 21.40
CA PRO A 707 27.88 32.56 21.33
C PRO A 707 29.30 33.14 21.30
N ALA A 708 30.29 32.32 21.63
CA ALA A 708 31.69 32.72 21.44
C ALA A 708 31.95 32.93 19.94
N LEU A 709 32.48 34.11 19.58
CA LEU A 709 32.80 34.47 18.20
C LEU A 709 34.30 34.35 17.95
N TYR A 710 34.68 33.64 16.90
CA TYR A 710 36.03 33.60 16.36
C TYR A 710 36.05 34.23 14.98
N VAL A 711 37.01 35.13 14.71
CA VAL A 711 37.13 35.83 13.43
C VAL A 711 38.45 35.45 12.77
N GLU A 712 38.37 34.70 11.67
CA GLU A 712 39.53 34.16 10.95
C GLU A 712 39.49 34.52 9.46
N ALA A 713 40.55 34.14 8.72
CA ALA A 713 40.62 34.32 7.28
C ALA A 713 40.42 32.98 6.56
N ASN A 714 39.66 32.99 5.46
CA ASN A 714 39.32 31.81 4.64
C ASN A 714 38.44 30.80 5.39
N VAL A 715 37.43 31.29 6.11
CA VAL A 715 36.46 30.43 6.81
C VAL A 715 35.55 29.76 5.76
N PRO A 716 35.45 28.41 5.72
CA PRO A 716 34.55 27.71 4.81
C PRO A 716 33.09 28.13 5.02
N GLY A 717 32.38 28.44 3.94
CA GLY A 717 31.00 28.98 4.01
C GLY A 717 30.93 30.42 4.53
N GLN A 718 32.07 31.06 4.80
CA GLN A 718 32.26 32.43 5.32
C GLN A 718 31.68 32.69 6.73
N LEU A 719 30.67 31.95 7.17
CA LEU A 719 30.09 32.06 8.51
C LEU A 719 29.50 30.70 8.91
N VAL A 720 29.96 30.14 10.04
CA VAL A 720 29.62 28.77 10.44
C VAL A 720 29.38 28.66 11.95
N ALA A 721 28.35 27.91 12.33
CA ALA A 721 28.17 27.44 13.70
C ALA A 721 28.96 26.15 13.89
N LEU A 722 29.90 26.14 14.83
CA LEU A 722 30.85 25.02 14.98
C LEU A 722 30.20 23.82 15.67
N PRO A 723 30.67 22.58 15.42
CA PRO A 723 30.14 21.34 16.01
C PRO A 723 30.46 21.15 17.51
N MET A 724 30.69 22.21 18.27
CA MET A 724 31.08 22.16 19.69
C MET A 724 29.87 21.94 20.62
N LEU A 725 30.08 21.45 21.85
CA LEU A 725 28.98 21.41 22.84
C LEU A 725 28.57 22.83 23.24
N GLU A 726 29.54 23.69 23.54
CA GLU A 726 29.29 25.11 23.79
C GLU A 726 28.90 25.86 22.50
N PRO A 727 28.06 26.91 22.59
CA PRO A 727 27.72 27.74 21.44
C PRO A 727 28.93 28.54 20.94
N VAL A 728 29.44 28.15 19.76
CA VAL A 728 30.58 28.82 19.11
C VAL A 728 30.26 29.07 17.64
N VAL A 729 30.52 30.30 17.18
CA VAL A 729 30.43 30.70 15.78
C VAL A 729 31.79 31.18 15.29
N MET A 730 32.07 30.91 14.02
CA MET A 730 33.27 31.38 13.33
C MET A 730 32.86 32.16 12.09
N ALA A 731 33.46 33.34 11.88
CA ALA A 731 33.17 34.19 10.72
C ALA A 731 34.46 34.61 10.01
N ASP A 732 34.36 34.72 8.68
CA ASP A 732 35.43 35.25 7.85
C ASP A 732 35.56 36.76 8.05
N LYS A 733 36.78 37.23 8.23
CA LYS A 733 37.11 38.65 8.38
C LYS A 733 36.58 39.50 7.21
N ALA A 734 36.51 38.95 6.00
CA ALA A 734 36.04 39.66 4.81
C ALA A 734 34.56 40.10 4.92
N LEU A 735 33.73 39.36 5.67
CA LEU A 735 32.32 39.70 5.87
C LEU A 735 32.15 41.05 6.59
N GLY A 736 33.03 41.37 7.54
CA GLY A 736 32.93 42.60 8.33
C GLY A 736 33.14 43.89 7.54
N SER A 737 33.84 43.82 6.40
CA SER A 737 34.08 44.94 5.48
C SER A 737 33.27 44.86 4.19
N GLY A 738 32.78 43.68 3.82
CA GLY A 738 32.14 43.41 2.53
C GLY A 738 30.61 43.38 2.57
N LEU A 739 29.99 43.51 3.75
CA LEU A 739 28.55 43.50 3.96
C LEU A 739 28.12 44.64 4.89
N SER A 740 26.91 45.14 4.64
CA SER A 740 26.19 46.06 5.51
C SER A 740 25.68 45.36 6.79
N LEU A 741 25.26 46.15 7.79
CA LEU A 741 24.73 45.59 9.04
C LEU A 741 23.47 44.72 8.83
N PRO A 742 22.51 45.10 7.97
CA PRO A 742 21.32 44.27 7.74
C PRO A 742 21.63 42.95 7.01
N GLU A 743 22.54 42.96 6.03
CA GLU A 743 23.04 41.73 5.38
C GLU A 743 23.72 40.81 6.39
N LEU A 744 24.53 41.37 7.30
CA LEU A 744 25.14 40.59 8.40
C LEU A 744 24.08 40.08 9.37
N ALA A 745 23.07 40.88 9.70
CA ALA A 745 21.98 40.45 10.58
C ALA A 745 21.21 39.25 10.01
N PHE A 746 20.99 39.23 8.69
CA PHE A 746 20.41 38.11 7.97
C PHE A 746 21.26 36.83 8.14
N LEU A 747 22.56 36.93 7.85
CA LEU A 747 23.48 35.78 7.96
C LEU A 747 23.63 35.28 9.40
N TRP A 748 23.69 36.18 10.38
CA TRP A 748 23.70 35.81 11.79
C TRP A 748 22.43 35.08 12.19
N ALA A 749 21.26 35.57 11.78
CA ALA A 749 20.00 34.94 12.15
C ALA A 749 19.91 33.51 11.59
N ARG A 750 20.38 33.30 10.36
CA ARG A 750 20.50 31.97 9.76
C ARG A 750 21.43 31.06 10.55
N ALA A 751 22.63 31.52 10.88
CA ALA A 751 23.60 30.70 11.61
C ALA A 751 23.24 30.46 13.08
N LEU A 752 22.49 31.37 13.70
CA LEU A 752 22.03 31.21 15.08
C LEU A 752 20.88 30.20 15.18
N SER A 753 20.12 29.98 14.11
CA SER A 753 18.98 29.05 14.10
C SER A 753 19.34 27.64 14.55
N VAL A 754 20.56 27.16 14.28
CA VAL A 754 21.01 25.81 14.67
C VAL A 754 21.44 25.69 16.13
N PHE A 755 21.44 26.77 16.93
CA PHE A 755 21.60 26.64 18.39
C PHE A 755 20.27 26.38 19.11
N ARG A 756 19.16 26.39 18.36
CA ARG A 756 17.87 25.99 18.88
C ARG A 756 17.85 24.49 19.20
N PRO A 757 17.26 24.07 20.35
CA PRO A 757 17.21 22.66 20.74
C PRO A 757 16.58 21.74 19.69
N GLU A 758 15.65 22.27 18.89
CA GLU A 758 14.94 21.57 17.83
C GLU A 758 15.84 21.25 16.63
N TYR A 759 16.90 22.04 16.40
CA TYR A 759 17.78 21.93 15.22
C TYR A 759 19.26 21.75 15.56
N SER A 760 19.61 21.55 16.83
CA SER A 760 21.02 21.53 17.25
C SER A 760 21.86 20.43 16.62
N LEU A 761 21.23 19.32 16.22
CA LEU A 761 21.89 18.25 15.46
C LEU A 761 22.42 18.73 14.10
N ARG A 762 21.88 19.82 13.54
CA ARG A 762 22.39 20.43 12.30
C ARG A 762 23.79 21.02 12.43
N ARG A 763 24.33 21.15 13.65
CA ARG A 763 25.72 21.55 13.88
C ARG A 763 26.71 20.43 13.59
N VAL A 764 26.27 19.17 13.68
CA VAL A 764 27.13 17.97 13.58
C VAL A 764 26.71 17.03 12.43
N ILE A 765 25.45 17.13 11.97
CA ILE A 765 24.87 16.32 10.90
C ILE A 765 24.28 17.27 9.85
N HIS A 766 24.85 17.26 8.64
CA HIS A 766 24.45 18.18 7.57
C HIS A 766 23.80 17.48 6.37
N SER A 767 23.92 16.15 6.28
CA SER A 767 23.49 15.38 5.13
C SER A 767 22.26 14.52 5.44
N LEU A 768 21.38 14.35 4.44
CA LEU A 768 20.23 13.46 4.52
C LEU A 768 20.63 12.02 4.90
N PRO A 769 21.69 11.41 4.32
CA PRO A 769 22.12 10.08 4.71
C PRO A 769 22.54 9.99 6.19
N ASP A 770 23.33 10.93 6.69
CA ASP A 770 23.79 10.87 8.09
C ASP A 770 22.62 11.05 9.07
N MET A 771 21.64 11.90 8.73
CA MET A 771 20.43 12.06 9.55
C MET A 771 19.56 10.79 9.51
N ALA A 772 19.43 10.15 8.35
CA ALA A 772 18.72 8.89 8.21
C ALA A 772 19.35 7.74 9.01
N ARG A 773 20.69 7.67 9.05
CA ARG A 773 21.40 6.72 9.92
C ARG A 773 21.08 6.97 11.39
N LEU A 774 21.05 8.23 11.83
CA LEU A 774 20.69 8.55 13.22
C LEU A 774 19.25 8.11 13.56
N VAL A 775 18.29 8.40 12.68
CA VAL A 775 16.90 8.00 12.89
C VAL A 775 16.76 6.47 12.94
N LEU A 776 17.38 5.75 12.01
CA LEU A 776 17.37 4.28 12.04
C LEU A 776 18.05 3.71 13.28
N ALA A 777 19.16 4.30 13.72
CA ALA A 777 19.85 3.88 14.93
C ALA A 777 18.96 4.05 16.17
N ALA A 778 18.27 5.18 16.29
CA ALA A 778 17.30 5.41 17.38
C ALA A 778 16.11 4.45 17.33
N LEU A 779 15.56 4.19 16.14
CA LEU A 779 14.49 3.22 15.93
C LEU A 779 14.92 1.78 16.21
N SER A 780 16.19 1.47 15.99
CA SER A 780 16.81 0.19 16.33
C SER A 780 16.90 0.00 17.84
N VAL A 781 17.35 1.02 18.59
CA VAL A 781 17.35 1.01 20.07
C VAL A 781 15.92 0.85 20.60
N GLY A 782 14.93 1.50 19.99
CA GLY A 782 13.51 1.33 20.34
C GLY A 782 12.86 0.01 19.88
N GLY A 783 13.56 -0.82 19.09
CA GLY A 783 13.07 -2.13 18.63
C GLY A 783 12.09 -2.10 17.44
N ALA A 784 11.90 -0.96 16.77
CA ALA A 784 11.11 -0.87 15.52
C ALA A 784 11.80 -1.59 14.36
N VAL A 785 13.13 -1.50 14.37
CA VAL A 785 14.03 -2.05 13.37
C VAL A 785 14.92 -3.02 14.12
N GLU A 786 15.07 -4.26 13.63
CA GLU A 786 16.05 -5.15 14.23
C GLU A 786 17.43 -4.51 14.05
N GLY A 787 18.20 -4.28 15.12
CA GLY A 787 19.51 -3.59 15.01
C GLY A 787 20.54 -4.29 14.12
N ASP A 788 20.26 -5.54 13.74
CA ASP A 788 21.06 -6.27 12.78
C ASP A 788 20.60 -6.08 11.31
N SER A 789 19.45 -5.45 11.10
CA SER A 789 18.83 -5.15 9.81
C SER A 789 19.25 -3.82 9.19
N VAL A 790 20.27 -3.17 9.75
CA VAL A 790 20.81 -1.90 9.29
C VAL A 790 22.28 -2.05 8.91
N ASP A 791 22.80 -1.12 8.12
CA ASP A 791 24.20 -1.14 7.71
C ASP A 791 25.17 -0.95 8.90
N GLY A 792 26.45 -1.29 8.69
CA GLY A 792 27.45 -1.28 9.75
C GLY A 792 27.62 0.08 10.45
N HIS A 793 27.47 1.20 9.75
CA HIS A 793 27.58 2.53 10.36
C HIS A 793 26.37 2.83 11.25
N THR A 794 25.17 2.51 10.78
CA THR A 794 23.94 2.66 11.55
C THR A 794 23.96 1.79 12.81
N ARG A 795 24.48 0.55 12.71
CA ARG A 795 24.60 -0.34 13.86
C ARG A 795 25.60 0.18 14.91
N ALA A 796 26.77 0.66 14.48
CA ALA A 796 27.75 1.25 15.39
C ALA A 796 27.17 2.46 16.15
N LEU A 797 26.39 3.29 15.44
CA LEU A 797 25.67 4.40 16.07
C LEU A 797 24.56 3.92 17.02
N SER A 798 23.80 2.89 16.65
CA SER A 798 22.77 2.29 17.50
C SER A 798 23.37 1.77 18.81
N GLN A 799 24.52 1.11 18.75
CA GLN A 799 25.20 0.60 19.93
C GLN A 799 25.73 1.72 20.83
N ALA A 800 26.32 2.77 20.23
CA ALA A 800 26.75 3.94 21.00
C ALA A 800 25.57 4.67 21.68
N LEU A 801 24.40 4.71 21.03
CA LEU A 801 23.18 5.24 21.64
C LEU A 801 22.69 4.34 22.79
N ASP A 802 22.59 3.03 22.58
CA ASP A 802 22.14 2.04 23.58
C ASP A 802 23.01 2.07 24.84
N ASP A 803 24.33 2.21 24.67
CA ASP A 803 25.29 2.24 25.78
C ASP A 803 25.22 3.53 26.63
N GLU A 804 24.81 4.67 26.06
CA GLU A 804 24.85 6.00 26.71
C GLU A 804 23.47 6.55 27.11
N LEU A 805 22.37 6.05 26.56
CA LEU A 805 21.02 6.51 26.88
C LEU A 805 20.55 5.98 28.25
N ASP A 806 19.69 6.73 28.92
CA ASP A 806 19.09 6.31 30.20
C ASP A 806 17.81 5.48 29.99
N GLU A 807 17.30 4.85 31.06
CA GLU A 807 16.11 3.98 30.99
C GLU A 807 14.87 4.74 30.46
N THR A 808 14.72 6.03 30.80
CA THR A 808 13.58 6.85 30.33
C THR A 808 13.63 7.14 28.84
N ALA A 809 14.84 7.35 28.30
CA ALA A 809 15.05 7.51 26.87
C ALA A 809 14.77 6.21 26.12
N HIS A 810 15.18 5.05 26.66
CA HIS A 810 14.87 3.74 26.09
C HIS A 810 13.37 3.48 26.03
N GLU A 811 12.63 3.74 27.11
CA GLU A 811 11.16 3.60 27.15
C GLU A 811 10.50 4.52 26.10
N THR A 812 10.94 5.78 26.03
CA THR A 812 10.41 6.75 25.05
C THR A 812 10.69 6.30 23.60
N LEU A 813 11.88 5.80 23.31
CA LEU A 813 12.23 5.29 21.99
C LEU A 813 11.39 4.05 21.64
N ALA A 814 11.15 3.16 22.60
CA ALA A 814 10.30 1.98 22.40
C ALA A 814 8.85 2.35 22.10
N GLU A 815 8.29 3.36 22.77
CA GLU A 815 6.97 3.89 22.46
C GLU A 815 6.89 4.42 21.02
N ILE A 816 7.81 5.30 20.62
CA ILE A 816 7.84 5.89 19.27
C ILE A 816 8.04 4.81 18.21
N ALA A 817 8.99 3.91 18.45
CA ALA A 817 9.31 2.80 17.57
C ALA A 817 8.10 1.90 17.26
N SER A 818 7.17 1.76 18.19
CA SER A 818 6.00 0.90 18.00
C SER A 818 5.05 1.39 16.89
N ASP A 819 5.00 2.71 16.67
CA ASP A 819 4.05 3.36 15.75
C ASP A 819 4.74 4.02 14.52
N PHE A 820 6.07 4.14 14.52
CA PHE A 820 6.80 4.85 13.47
C PHE A 820 6.79 4.14 12.10
N ASP A 821 6.24 4.77 11.05
CA ASP A 821 6.32 4.24 9.68
C ASP A 821 7.70 4.50 9.04
N THR A 822 8.52 3.44 9.02
CA THR A 822 9.87 3.47 8.43
C THR A 822 9.87 3.70 6.92
N ARG A 823 8.79 3.41 6.19
CA ARG A 823 8.73 3.58 4.72
C ARG A 823 8.71 5.05 4.30
N GLY A 824 8.20 5.92 5.17
CA GLY A 824 8.17 7.37 4.97
C GLY A 824 9.36 8.10 5.60
N ALA A 825 10.28 7.40 6.27
CA ALA A 825 11.32 8.01 7.08
C ALA A 825 12.18 9.02 6.30
N ARG A 826 12.68 8.65 5.12
CA ARG A 826 13.50 9.56 4.29
C ARG A 826 12.77 10.86 3.96
N ALA A 827 11.55 10.79 3.45
CA ALA A 827 10.76 11.96 3.10
C ALA A 827 10.44 12.84 4.33
N ARG A 828 10.20 12.22 5.50
CA ARG A 828 10.02 12.93 6.78
C ARG A 828 11.29 13.68 7.18
N ILE A 829 12.45 13.04 7.06
CA ILE A 829 13.75 13.64 7.38
C ILE A 829 14.09 14.77 6.41
N GLU A 830 13.88 14.58 5.12
CA GLU A 830 14.08 15.60 4.10
C GLU A 830 13.21 16.83 4.37
N ARG A 831 11.92 16.64 4.66
CA ARG A 831 11.01 17.72 5.09
C ARG A 831 11.51 18.44 6.34
N TRP A 832 12.05 17.71 7.31
CA TRP A 832 12.64 18.30 8.53
C TRP A 832 13.88 19.14 8.21
N LEU A 833 14.79 18.65 7.35
CA LEU A 833 15.97 19.38 6.90
C LEU A 833 15.60 20.66 6.13
N HIS A 834 14.67 20.55 5.17
CA HIS A 834 14.15 21.70 4.43
C HIS A 834 13.43 22.69 5.37
N ARG A 835 12.73 22.21 6.40
CA ARG A 835 12.10 23.11 7.39
C ARG A 835 13.15 23.91 8.18
N ALA A 836 14.25 23.29 8.58
CA ALA A 836 15.33 23.99 9.25
C ALA A 836 15.94 25.10 8.36
N ASP A 837 16.06 24.86 7.05
CA ASP A 837 16.47 25.88 6.07
C ASP A 837 15.48 27.02 5.94
N ARG A 838 14.20 26.70 5.76
CA ARG A 838 13.10 27.66 5.67
C ARG A 838 13.09 28.59 6.89
N ILE A 839 13.16 28.03 8.10
CA ILE A 839 13.21 28.82 9.34
C ILE A 839 14.43 29.72 9.39
N ALA A 840 15.61 29.22 8.99
CA ALA A 840 16.81 30.04 8.93
C ALA A 840 16.61 31.24 7.99
N GLY A 841 16.07 31.04 6.78
CA GLY A 841 15.77 32.10 5.82
C GLY A 841 14.75 33.11 6.35
N ARG A 842 13.65 32.63 6.94
CA ARG A 842 12.60 33.47 7.55
C ARG A 842 13.12 34.33 8.70
N LEU A 843 13.96 33.76 9.57
CA LEU A 843 14.65 34.51 10.64
C LEU A 843 15.58 35.57 10.05
N GLY A 844 16.25 35.23 8.95
CA GLY A 844 17.04 36.17 8.17
C GLY A 844 16.22 37.39 7.73
N LEU A 845 15.07 37.15 7.08
CA LEU A 845 14.16 38.21 6.64
C LEU A 845 13.68 39.07 7.81
N VAL A 846 13.27 38.43 8.90
CA VAL A 846 12.83 39.15 10.11
C VAL A 846 13.94 40.01 10.69
N ALA A 847 15.18 39.52 10.69
CA ALA A 847 16.32 40.24 11.24
C ALA A 847 16.76 41.42 10.38
N CYS A 848 16.69 41.28 9.06
CA CYS A 848 17.16 42.26 8.12
C CYS A 848 16.09 43.29 7.73
N GLY A 849 14.82 42.88 7.77
CA GLY A 849 13.64 43.72 7.54
C GLY A 849 13.39 44.13 6.09
N ASP A 850 14.18 43.66 5.12
CA ASP A 850 14.08 44.00 3.70
C ASP A 850 14.05 42.72 2.85
N LEU A 851 12.96 42.53 2.11
CA LEU A 851 12.74 41.34 1.28
C LEU A 851 13.69 41.23 0.09
N HIS A 852 13.97 42.35 -0.57
CA HIS A 852 14.84 42.38 -1.74
C HIS A 852 16.26 41.97 -1.37
N MET A 853 16.79 42.57 -0.30
CA MET A 853 18.11 42.23 0.21
C MET A 853 18.17 40.81 0.79
N ALA A 854 17.11 40.33 1.44
CA ALA A 854 17.03 38.94 1.89
C ALA A 854 17.15 37.95 0.71
N ALA A 855 16.49 38.24 -0.41
CA ALA A 855 16.59 37.45 -1.63
C ALA A 855 18.01 37.46 -2.23
N GLU A 856 18.63 38.64 -2.40
CA GLU A 856 20.01 38.76 -2.90
C GLU A 856 21.01 37.99 -2.01
N ILE A 857 20.83 38.02 -0.70
CA ILE A 857 21.69 37.28 0.24
C ILE A 857 21.45 35.76 0.16
N CYS A 858 20.22 35.30 -0.07
CA CYS A 858 19.96 33.89 -0.34
C CYS A 858 20.66 33.40 -1.61
N GLU A 859 20.65 34.20 -2.68
CA GLU A 859 21.35 33.87 -3.93
C GLU A 859 22.87 33.86 -3.77
N ARG A 860 23.41 34.84 -3.04
CA ARG A 860 24.85 34.97 -2.79
C ARG A 860 25.38 33.92 -1.82
N PHE A 861 24.56 33.50 -0.86
CA PHE A 861 24.90 32.55 0.21
C PHE A 861 23.84 31.46 0.34
N PRO A 862 23.71 30.56 -0.65
CA PRO A 862 22.68 29.52 -0.63
C PRO A 862 22.92 28.49 0.47
N LEU A 863 21.84 28.01 1.09
CA LEU A 863 21.91 26.78 1.90
C LEU A 863 22.15 25.57 1.00
N ALA A 864 22.90 24.59 1.50
CA ALA A 864 23.27 23.40 0.72
C ALA A 864 22.15 22.35 0.61
N THR A 865 21.17 22.40 1.52
CA THR A 865 20.12 21.38 1.65
C THR A 865 18.87 21.68 0.82
N SER A 866 18.74 22.86 0.22
CA SER A 866 17.62 23.26 -0.64
C SER A 866 18.13 24.07 -1.82
N SER A 867 17.43 24.06 -2.95
CA SER A 867 17.77 24.91 -4.09
C SER A 867 17.55 26.39 -3.75
N VAL A 868 18.22 27.29 -4.49
CA VAL A 868 18.00 28.74 -4.34
C VAL A 868 16.53 29.08 -4.60
N ASP A 869 15.92 28.47 -5.61
CA ASP A 869 14.53 28.75 -5.95
C ASP A 869 13.55 28.37 -4.84
N GLU A 870 13.74 27.19 -4.22
CA GLU A 870 12.93 26.78 -3.05
C GLU A 870 13.13 27.71 -1.85
N GLN A 871 14.35 28.21 -1.63
CA GLN A 871 14.64 29.19 -0.57
C GLN A 871 13.92 30.52 -0.83
N LEU A 872 13.94 31.00 -2.07
CA LEU A 872 13.26 32.24 -2.46
C LEU A 872 11.74 32.10 -2.41
N ASP A 873 11.19 30.98 -2.88
CA ASP A 873 9.74 30.73 -2.86
C ASP A 873 9.20 30.71 -1.43
N ASP A 874 9.89 30.04 -0.49
CA ASP A 874 9.51 30.07 0.92
C ASP A 874 9.61 31.49 1.51
N LEU A 875 10.66 32.24 1.15
CA LEU A 875 10.88 33.60 1.63
C LEU A 875 9.76 34.54 1.19
N PHE A 876 9.37 34.48 -0.09
CA PHE A 876 8.30 35.29 -0.67
C PHE A 876 6.93 34.90 -0.10
N ALA A 877 6.67 33.59 0.02
CA ALA A 877 5.45 33.07 0.63
C ALA A 877 5.33 33.50 2.10
N PHE A 878 6.43 33.46 2.85
CA PHE A 878 6.46 33.92 4.23
C PHE A 878 6.29 35.44 4.34
N ALA A 879 6.91 36.23 3.47
CA ALA A 879 6.79 37.69 3.48
C ALA A 879 5.32 38.15 3.39
N LEU A 880 4.49 37.41 2.66
CA LEU A 880 3.05 37.66 2.47
C LEU A 880 2.14 36.84 3.38
N SER A 881 2.69 36.21 4.42
CA SER A 881 1.93 35.40 5.37
C SER A 881 1.41 36.24 6.56
N GLU A 882 0.39 35.74 7.27
CA GLU A 882 -0.09 36.39 8.50
C GLU A 882 0.97 36.31 9.62
N GLU A 883 1.71 35.21 9.66
CA GLU A 883 2.76 34.96 10.66
C GLU A 883 3.87 36.02 10.59
N HIS A 884 4.31 36.38 9.38
CA HIS A 884 5.32 37.43 9.21
C HIS A 884 4.81 38.81 9.66
N ALA A 885 3.58 39.17 9.27
CA ALA A 885 2.95 40.42 9.68
C ALA A 885 2.80 40.50 11.22
N ASP A 886 2.42 39.40 11.87
CA ASP A 886 2.30 39.32 13.32
C ASP A 886 3.65 39.43 14.04
N ILE A 887 4.71 38.79 13.50
CA ILE A 887 6.07 38.94 14.02
C ILE A 887 6.52 40.40 13.94
N ARG A 888 6.34 41.06 12.79
CA ARG A 888 6.69 42.50 12.62
C ARG A 888 5.93 43.40 13.57
N ARG A 889 4.63 43.13 13.78
CA ARG A 889 3.78 43.84 14.73
C ARG A 889 4.28 43.69 16.17
N ARG A 890 4.62 42.47 16.60
CA ARG A 890 5.17 42.18 17.94
C ARG A 890 6.52 42.83 18.16
N LEU A 891 7.39 42.87 17.14
CA LEU A 891 8.67 43.56 17.18
C LEU A 891 8.53 45.09 17.17
N GLY A 892 7.34 45.61 16.85
CA GLY A 892 7.06 47.04 16.77
C GLY A 892 7.66 47.70 15.52
N VAL A 893 7.92 46.92 14.48
CA VAL A 893 8.53 47.35 13.21
C VAL A 893 7.55 47.33 12.03
N SER A 894 6.28 46.96 12.28
CA SER A 894 5.24 46.98 11.25
C SER A 894 4.97 48.40 10.75
N VAL A 895 4.75 48.55 9.44
CA VAL A 895 4.25 49.79 8.84
C VAL A 895 2.89 50.14 9.45
N LYS A 896 2.68 51.43 9.76
CA LYS A 896 1.42 51.93 10.32
C LYS A 896 0.70 52.76 9.27
N GLY A 897 -0.60 52.53 9.15
CA GLY A 897 -1.51 53.33 8.33
C GLY A 897 -1.84 54.68 8.92
#